data_AF-A0A8H7U5Z6-F1
#
_entry.id   AF-A0A8H7U5Z6-F1
#
_cell.length_a   1.000
_cell.length_b   1.000
_cell.length_c   1.000
_cell.angle_alpha   90.00
_cell.angle_beta   90.00
_cell.angle_gamma   90.00
#
_symmetry.space_group_name_H-M   'P 1'
#
loop_
_entity.id
_entity.type
_entity.pdbx_description
1 polymer ?
#
loop_
_entity_poly.entity_id
_entity_poly.type
_entity_poly.pdbx_seq_one_letter_code
_entity_poly.pdbx_strand_id
1 'polypeptide(L)'
;MSDLDFTEFDADGLSALEKIYLFSRSHAGFHRVFIVHALPRYLDVDHVTPAEAVEYVLPLLNGLALDEDEAVKEALAAELLPIVWWFITHCRLVEEDFSTPQQDTILEQLAEQSPELAGVTPIPVQAFTPILGTLLLSQNTLVGGPARHAVVQLLKRIRHAEEREDGHPVTPPTDNERPEPDYAVGLLGPPERHLFEHEIVHSVVIGMGRLDMPDVDDGPLSNISTPRSQGGHHETHIEHHPHSGYDMRPATPPIPADAPDSTTAGSTPLAAPSSAPDSYFPVMPVAPHGTPAPSPSASPRTKTSDLPEQRDATSPMADEDDISEEAAVGRLSSMSLMAAVTASGTLKEETKTAFVTEVERVGRDPVYWVRREAAFAVGALAKVVPDELVISSLLPLFESLYQDPTWHVRHSVLFALPAILSRLPPNRRRSLALDVILPLSSDESPTVRSAVLEALGEVMHTFIDLEDGPPRELLDMFIGVRGGGAEAATVTQPDASSTIQSPISASSRTSYSPGAEPQTDVDIYDDPARPLVCAFNFPAVALTLGRSRWPELRNLYLTLSRSSSFKVRLTLAASLGEIAKIIGPTNAREDLMDVWRASISADDTEVRLKATECAAVFVRALAPPEQVAALGEIEVGVTSGKLRGWREREEVMKSLASFLDISGCEDILRRLLMQGLGDRVSAIREAAVSATPAFVKAWRYIPRLITGLREGIRALAHSDSYRERTTFVTCEQAVLVSTESDFVLFDEGFWEILSHLSRDPIVDVRIRVARLLVTISTDHVNDAPIMTRALTLAERLEQDSSQDVRAFARSIRSRSESVAPRSPWEMEASKSATTFSRPPPLAPS
;
A
#
# COMPACT_ATOMS: atom_id res chain seq x y z
N MET A 1 8.45 7.39 11.57
CA MET A 1 8.93 7.95 12.86
C MET A 1 8.16 7.28 13.98
N SER A 2 8.42 6.00 14.25
CA SER A 2 7.58 5.16 15.14
C SER A 2 8.26 4.74 16.45
N ASP A 3 9.41 5.32 16.80
CA ASP A 3 10.10 5.06 18.07
C ASP A 3 10.62 6.38 18.67
N LEU A 4 9.69 7.20 19.17
CA LEU A 4 10.00 8.22 20.18
C LEU A 4 9.43 7.68 21.49
N ASP A 5 10.32 7.45 22.47
CA ASP A 5 9.92 6.95 23.79
C ASP A 5 9.31 8.11 24.60
N PHE A 6 7.98 8.18 24.60
CA PHE A 6 7.19 9.32 25.06
C PHE A 6 6.91 9.32 26.59
N THR A 7 7.55 8.44 27.35
CA THR A 7 7.30 8.28 28.80
C THR A 7 7.87 9.40 29.68
N GLU A 8 8.68 10.33 29.15
CA GLU A 8 9.29 11.42 29.94
C GLU A 8 8.33 12.59 30.27
N PHE A 9 7.19 12.72 29.58
CA PHE A 9 6.21 13.80 29.84
C PHE A 9 5.10 13.42 30.85
N ASP A 10 5.11 12.18 31.36
CA ASP A 10 4.13 11.70 32.35
C ASP A 10 4.50 12.05 33.81
N ALA A 11 5.44 12.98 34.03
CA ALA A 11 5.88 13.40 35.36
C ALA A 11 4.84 14.30 36.08
N ASP A 12 4.09 13.64 36.98
CA ASP A 12 3.44 14.10 38.22
C ASP A 12 2.58 15.38 38.23
N GLY A 13 1.24 15.18 38.24
CA GLY A 13 0.28 16.10 38.90
C GLY A 13 -0.92 16.57 38.08
N LEU A 14 -0.87 16.50 36.75
CA LEU A 14 -1.93 17.01 35.86
C LEU A 14 -2.87 15.90 35.38
N SER A 15 -4.17 16.18 35.38
CA SER A 15 -5.19 15.34 34.73
C SER A 15 -4.99 15.30 33.21
N ALA A 16 -5.59 14.32 32.53
CA ALA A 16 -5.49 14.21 31.07
C ALA A 16 -6.06 15.45 30.37
N LEU A 17 -7.19 15.99 30.87
CA LEU A 17 -7.80 17.20 30.33
C LEU A 17 -6.89 18.42 30.49
N GLU A 18 -6.26 18.59 31.66
CA GLU A 18 -5.29 19.67 31.88
C GLU A 18 -4.08 19.54 30.97
N LYS A 19 -3.57 18.32 30.75
CA LYS A 19 -2.48 18.06 29.79
C LYS A 19 -2.92 18.43 28.36
N ILE A 20 -4.11 18.01 27.93
CA ILE A 20 -4.67 18.36 26.61
C ILE A 20 -4.72 19.87 26.44
N TYR A 21 -5.31 20.57 27.40
CA TYR A 21 -5.48 22.01 27.35
C TYR A 21 -4.15 22.78 27.38
N LEU A 22 -3.21 22.38 28.24
CA LEU A 22 -1.96 23.09 28.45
C LEU A 22 -1.00 22.88 27.27
N PHE A 23 -0.88 21.65 26.76
CA PHE A 23 0.02 21.36 25.64
C PHE A 23 -0.52 21.84 24.30
N SER A 24 -1.82 21.75 24.03
CA SER A 24 -2.43 22.26 22.79
C SER A 24 -2.27 23.78 22.62
N ARG A 25 -2.14 24.52 23.73
CA ARG A 25 -1.93 25.97 23.75
C ARG A 25 -0.48 26.39 23.97
N SER A 26 0.45 25.43 24.04
CA SER A 26 1.85 25.74 24.26
C SER A 26 2.44 26.52 23.09
N HIS A 27 3.33 27.48 23.36
CA HIS A 27 4.07 28.19 22.31
C HIS A 27 5.04 27.27 21.54
N ALA A 28 5.42 26.12 22.10
CA ALA A 28 6.31 25.18 21.47
C ALA A 28 5.55 24.18 20.58
N GLY A 29 5.86 24.15 19.28
CA GLY A 29 5.20 23.26 18.30
C GLY A 29 5.30 21.78 18.64
N PHE A 30 6.46 21.32 19.14
CA PHE A 30 6.64 19.92 19.52
C PHE A 30 5.72 19.46 20.67
N HIS A 31 5.30 20.36 21.58
CA HIS A 31 4.29 20.04 22.59
C HIS A 31 2.91 19.83 21.97
N ARG A 32 2.56 20.65 20.96
CA ARG A 32 1.29 20.54 20.23
C ARG A 32 1.23 19.28 19.37
N VAL A 33 2.34 18.94 18.69
CA VAL A 33 2.48 17.67 17.97
C VAL A 33 2.35 16.48 18.93
N PHE A 34 3.04 16.54 20.08
CA PHE A 34 2.98 15.49 21.09
C PHE A 34 1.55 15.25 21.57
N ILE A 35 0.82 16.31 21.94
CA ILE A 35 -0.52 16.13 22.48
C ILE A 35 -1.48 15.57 21.44
N VAL A 36 -1.34 15.96 20.18
CA VAL A 36 -2.17 15.43 19.09
C VAL A 36 -2.01 13.91 18.94
N HIS A 37 -0.79 13.38 18.94
CA HIS A 37 -0.57 11.93 18.92
C HIS A 37 -1.04 11.23 20.21
N ALA A 38 -1.07 11.94 21.33
CA ALA A 38 -1.54 11.39 22.60
C ALA A 38 -3.07 11.46 22.77
N LEU A 39 -3.79 12.30 22.00
CA LEU A 39 -5.23 12.54 22.13
C LEU A 39 -6.06 11.25 22.08
N PRO A 40 -5.89 10.33 21.09
CA PRO A 40 -6.69 9.10 21.05
C PRO A 40 -6.59 8.28 22.34
N ARG A 41 -5.38 8.20 22.92
CA ARG A 41 -5.14 7.49 24.18
C ARG A 41 -5.80 8.18 25.37
N TYR A 42 -5.80 9.52 25.41
CA TYR A 42 -6.45 10.25 26.50
C TYR A 42 -7.98 10.21 26.43
N LEU A 43 -8.55 10.05 25.23
CA LEU A 43 -10.00 9.88 25.04
C LEU A 43 -10.48 8.46 25.44
N ASP A 44 -9.69 7.42 25.20
CA ASP A 44 -10.13 6.01 25.36
C ASP A 44 -10.06 5.45 26.80
N VAL A 45 -9.23 6.02 27.69
CA VAL A 45 -8.91 5.41 29.01
C VAL A 45 -9.77 5.99 30.16
N ASP A 46 -11.03 6.36 29.90
CA ASP A 46 -11.94 7.01 30.88
C ASP A 46 -11.35 8.27 31.57
N HIS A 47 -10.35 8.90 30.95
CA HIS A 47 -9.67 10.08 31.53
C HIS A 47 -10.39 11.40 31.24
N VAL A 48 -11.25 11.42 30.23
CA VAL A 48 -12.03 12.57 29.80
C VAL A 48 -13.44 12.08 29.49
N THR A 49 -14.46 12.68 30.11
CA THR A 49 -15.86 12.35 29.83
C THR A 49 -16.30 12.91 28.48
N PRO A 50 -17.31 12.34 27.80
CA PRO A 50 -17.84 12.90 26.55
C PRO A 50 -18.26 14.38 26.67
N ALA A 51 -18.82 14.77 27.82
CA ALA A 51 -19.17 16.17 28.11
C ALA A 51 -17.92 17.08 28.13
N GLU A 52 -16.87 16.68 28.85
CA GLU A 52 -15.61 17.43 28.89
C GLU A 52 -14.91 17.46 27.52
N ALA A 53 -14.99 16.37 26.74
CA ALA A 53 -14.41 16.30 25.42
C ALA A 53 -15.10 17.28 24.44
N VAL A 54 -16.43 17.35 24.45
CA VAL A 54 -17.20 18.28 23.61
C VAL A 54 -16.98 19.73 24.05
N GLU A 55 -16.94 20.01 25.35
CA GLU A 55 -16.79 21.37 25.87
C GLU A 55 -15.36 21.92 25.73
N TYR A 56 -14.33 21.09 25.95
CA TYR A 56 -12.95 21.56 26.05
C TYR A 56 -12.02 21.03 24.96
N VAL A 57 -12.18 19.79 24.48
CA VAL A 57 -11.25 19.19 23.51
C VAL A 57 -11.64 19.57 22.08
N LEU A 58 -12.92 19.46 21.71
CA LEU A 58 -13.40 19.77 20.37
C LEU A 58 -13.05 21.20 19.90
N PRO A 59 -13.20 22.27 20.73
CA PRO A 59 -12.77 23.61 20.33
C PRO A 59 -11.25 23.73 20.10
N LEU A 60 -10.44 22.93 20.79
CA LEU A 60 -8.99 22.93 20.60
C LEU A 60 -8.59 22.28 19.27
N LEU A 61 -9.35 21.30 18.78
CA LEU A 61 -9.10 20.68 17.48
C LEU A 61 -9.21 21.70 16.34
N ASN A 62 -10.16 22.64 16.40
CA ASN A 62 -10.25 23.76 15.44
C ASN A 62 -8.98 24.61 15.45
N GLY A 63 -8.45 24.92 16.65
CA GLY A 63 -7.20 25.66 16.78
C GLY A 63 -5.99 24.90 16.22
N LEU A 64 -5.93 23.59 16.44
CA LEU A 64 -4.85 22.73 15.95
C LEU A 64 -4.92 22.52 14.42
N ALA A 65 -6.12 22.55 13.82
CA ALA A 65 -6.29 22.49 12.38
C ALA A 65 -5.83 23.79 11.67
N LEU A 66 -5.95 24.93 12.37
CA LEU A 66 -5.52 26.26 11.91
C LEU A 66 -4.12 26.64 12.42
N ASP A 67 -3.34 25.67 12.92
CA ASP A 67 -2.04 25.94 13.53
C ASP A 67 -1.02 26.48 12.51
N GLU A 68 -0.21 27.45 12.89
CA GLU A 68 0.85 28.01 12.05
C GLU A 68 1.98 26.99 11.78
N ASP A 69 2.14 25.99 12.66
CA ASP A 69 3.12 24.92 12.51
C ASP A 69 2.52 23.75 11.73
N GLU A 70 2.99 23.56 10.48
CA GLU A 70 2.54 22.48 9.60
C GLU A 70 2.73 21.09 10.23
N ALA A 71 3.73 20.88 11.09
CA ALA A 71 3.93 19.60 11.76
C ALA A 71 2.75 19.25 12.69
N VAL A 72 2.07 20.25 13.26
CA VAL A 72 0.88 20.06 14.11
C VAL A 72 -0.31 19.64 13.25
N LYS A 73 -0.51 20.28 12.10
CA LYS A 73 -1.55 19.89 11.13
C LYS A 73 -1.33 18.49 10.58
N GLU A 74 -0.08 18.14 10.27
CA GLU A 74 0.31 16.80 9.82
C GLU A 74 -0.01 15.74 10.88
N ALA A 75 0.34 16.01 12.14
CA ALA A 75 0.00 15.14 13.26
C ALA A 75 -1.52 15.00 13.41
N LEU A 76 -2.28 16.10 13.29
CA LEU A 76 -3.73 16.08 13.47
C LEU A 76 -4.41 15.29 12.34
N ALA A 77 -3.96 15.50 11.10
CA ALA A 77 -4.46 14.75 9.96
C ALA A 77 -4.17 13.24 10.07
N ALA A 78 -3.02 12.86 10.65
CA ALA A 78 -2.67 11.46 10.89
C ALA A 78 -3.57 10.79 11.96
N GLU A 79 -3.98 11.53 12.99
CA GLU A 79 -4.80 11.03 14.11
C GLU A 79 -6.30 11.33 13.95
N LEU A 80 -6.71 11.90 12.82
CA LEU A 80 -8.09 12.37 12.61
C LEU A 80 -9.11 11.22 12.66
N LEU A 81 -8.76 10.07 12.08
CA LEU A 81 -9.63 8.89 12.06
C LEU A 81 -9.98 8.40 13.48
N PRO A 82 -9.02 8.06 14.37
CA PRO A 82 -9.36 7.62 15.72
C PRO A 82 -10.03 8.71 16.57
N ILE A 83 -9.66 9.99 16.40
CA ILE A 83 -10.28 11.10 17.14
C ILE A 83 -11.76 11.25 16.75
N VAL A 84 -12.06 11.40 15.46
CA VAL A 84 -13.45 11.58 14.98
C VAL A 84 -14.28 10.35 15.29
N TRP A 85 -13.74 9.14 15.08
CA TRP A 85 -14.43 7.90 15.39
C TRP A 85 -14.85 7.83 16.86
N TRP A 86 -13.97 8.24 17.79
CA TRP A 86 -14.31 8.26 19.21
C TRP A 86 -15.50 9.18 19.50
N PHE A 87 -15.52 10.41 18.97
CA PHE A 87 -16.62 11.35 19.24
C PHE A 87 -17.96 10.82 18.72
N ILE A 88 -18.00 10.29 17.49
CA ILE A 88 -19.26 9.82 16.89
C ILE A 88 -19.80 8.54 17.54
N THR A 89 -18.96 7.75 18.23
CA THR A 89 -19.41 6.56 18.96
C THR A 89 -19.70 6.81 20.44
N HIS A 90 -19.19 7.90 21.03
CA HIS A 90 -19.35 8.23 22.46
C HIS A 90 -20.28 9.43 22.74
N CYS A 91 -20.62 10.20 21.71
CA CYS A 91 -21.58 11.30 21.78
C CYS A 91 -22.81 11.01 20.90
N ARG A 92 -23.92 11.69 21.17
CA ARG A 92 -25.13 11.60 20.33
C ARG A 92 -25.10 12.66 19.24
N LEU A 93 -25.12 12.24 17.98
CA LEU A 93 -25.17 13.15 16.84
C LEU A 93 -26.56 13.79 16.70
N VAL A 94 -26.59 15.11 16.50
CA VAL A 94 -27.82 15.90 16.33
C VAL A 94 -27.72 16.89 15.15
N GLU A 95 -28.84 17.23 14.54
CA GLU A 95 -28.95 18.28 13.51
C GLU A 95 -28.98 19.68 14.15
N GLU A 96 -28.50 20.70 13.42
CA GLU A 96 -28.30 22.07 13.91
C GLU A 96 -29.63 22.81 14.23
N ASP A 97 -30.74 22.44 13.59
CA ASP A 97 -32.07 23.00 13.84
C ASP A 97 -32.59 22.75 15.27
N PHE A 98 -31.96 21.83 16.00
CA PHE A 98 -32.29 21.59 17.38
C PHE A 98 -31.73 22.66 18.33
N SER A 99 -30.80 23.53 17.90
CA SER A 99 -29.98 24.47 18.71
C SER A 99 -30.69 25.70 19.34
N THR A 100 -32.02 25.77 19.30
CA THR A 100 -32.77 26.94 19.82
C THR A 100 -33.11 26.81 21.30
N PRO A 101 -33.22 27.89 22.10
CA PRO A 101 -33.42 27.85 23.57
C PRO A 101 -34.70 27.14 24.08
N GLN A 102 -35.47 26.51 23.20
CA GLN A 102 -36.52 25.53 23.53
C GLN A 102 -35.95 24.10 23.78
N GLN A 103 -34.61 23.94 23.67
CA GLN A 103 -33.84 22.69 23.69
C GLN A 103 -33.85 21.93 25.01
N ASP A 104 -33.70 22.62 26.16
CA ASP A 104 -33.72 21.97 27.47
C ASP A 104 -35.06 21.24 27.67
N THR A 105 -36.15 21.82 27.15
CA THR A 105 -37.50 21.27 27.27
C THR A 105 -37.75 20.08 26.33
N ILE A 106 -37.11 20.02 25.16
CA ILE A 106 -37.26 18.91 24.19
C ILE A 106 -36.35 17.74 24.57
N LEU A 107 -35.14 18.01 25.04
CA LEU A 107 -34.25 16.98 25.59
C LEU A 107 -34.82 16.37 26.87
N GLU A 108 -35.46 17.17 27.74
CA GLU A 108 -36.24 16.68 28.89
C GLU A 108 -37.44 15.82 28.43
N GLN A 109 -38.19 16.23 27.41
CA GLN A 109 -39.34 15.46 26.88
C GLN A 109 -38.94 14.16 26.16
N LEU A 110 -37.78 14.12 25.50
CA LEU A 110 -37.23 12.91 24.88
C LEU A 110 -36.63 11.97 25.95
N ALA A 111 -36.04 12.51 27.02
CA ALA A 111 -35.60 11.74 28.18
C ALA A 111 -36.78 11.10 28.96
N GLU A 112 -37.96 11.73 28.96
CA GLU A 112 -39.19 11.15 29.50
C GLU A 112 -39.74 9.98 28.66
N GLN A 113 -39.45 9.93 27.36
CA GLN A 113 -39.92 8.86 26.45
C GLN A 113 -38.94 7.68 26.32
N SER A 114 -37.66 7.85 26.68
CA SER A 114 -36.64 6.79 26.65
C SER A 114 -35.62 6.98 27.80
N PRO A 115 -35.80 6.27 28.93
CA PRO A 115 -34.96 6.41 30.12
C PRO A 115 -33.48 6.07 29.92
N GLU A 116 -33.15 5.37 28.83
CA GLU A 116 -31.79 4.96 28.46
C GLU A 116 -30.95 6.13 27.87
N LEU A 117 -31.58 7.26 27.52
CA LEU A 117 -30.93 8.44 26.95
C LEU A 117 -30.66 9.59 27.95
N ALA A 118 -31.06 9.43 29.21
CA ALA A 118 -30.81 10.44 30.23
C ALA A 118 -29.31 10.44 30.62
N GLY A 119 -28.55 11.44 30.16
CA GLY A 119 -27.15 11.64 30.51
C GLY A 119 -26.13 11.51 29.36
N VAL A 120 -26.58 11.40 28.11
CA VAL A 120 -25.71 11.35 26.92
C VAL A 120 -25.43 12.76 26.38
N THR A 121 -24.16 13.05 26.09
CA THR A 121 -23.71 14.36 25.55
C THR A 121 -24.08 14.51 24.06
N PRO A 122 -24.84 15.54 23.66
CA PRO A 122 -25.11 15.82 22.25
C PRO A 122 -23.93 16.52 21.58
N ILE A 123 -23.71 16.23 20.29
CA ILE A 123 -22.75 16.92 19.42
C ILE A 123 -23.40 17.19 18.05
N PRO A 124 -23.28 18.42 17.50
CA PRO A 124 -23.75 18.70 16.14
C PRO A 124 -23.03 17.84 15.11
N VAL A 125 -23.75 17.33 14.10
CA VAL A 125 -23.13 16.53 13.04
C VAL A 125 -22.06 17.31 12.25
N GLN A 126 -22.23 18.64 12.14
CA GLN A 126 -21.30 19.54 11.47
C GLN A 126 -20.01 19.82 12.27
N ALA A 127 -19.88 19.31 13.50
CA ALA A 127 -18.78 19.65 14.41
C ALA A 127 -17.38 19.44 13.81
N PHE A 128 -17.24 18.45 12.91
CA PHE A 128 -15.97 18.12 12.26
C PHE A 128 -15.83 18.72 10.86
N THR A 129 -16.91 19.25 10.27
CA THR A 129 -16.92 19.77 8.90
C THR A 129 -15.90 20.90 8.69
N PRO A 130 -15.75 21.90 9.59
CA PRO A 130 -14.71 22.92 9.45
C PRO A 130 -13.28 22.39 9.58
N ILE A 131 -13.06 21.42 10.48
CA ILE A 131 -11.75 20.78 10.69
C ILE A 131 -11.35 20.01 9.44
N LEU A 132 -12.26 19.19 8.92
CA LEU A 132 -12.06 18.42 7.70
C LEU A 132 -11.83 19.35 6.50
N GLY A 133 -12.67 20.37 6.32
CA GLY A 133 -12.52 21.36 5.24
C GLY A 133 -11.13 22.02 5.26
N THR A 134 -10.69 22.51 6.42
CA THR A 134 -9.38 23.16 6.58
C THR A 134 -8.22 22.22 6.21
N LEU A 135 -8.23 20.99 6.72
CA LEU A 135 -7.14 20.04 6.46
C LEU A 135 -7.15 19.51 5.02
N LEU A 136 -8.32 19.33 4.42
CA LEU A 136 -8.48 18.84 3.04
C LEU A 136 -8.14 19.89 1.98
N LEU A 137 -8.27 21.18 2.30
CA LEU A 137 -7.88 22.31 1.44
C LEU A 137 -6.40 22.68 1.59
N SER A 138 -5.67 22.05 2.51
CA SER A 138 -4.23 22.31 2.68
C SER A 138 -3.44 21.94 1.43
N GLN A 139 -2.57 22.85 0.99
CA GLN A 139 -1.62 22.60 -0.10
C GLN A 139 -0.52 21.62 0.31
N ASN A 140 -0.34 21.38 1.61
CA ASN A 140 0.60 20.39 2.12
C ASN A 140 0.04 18.98 1.91
N THR A 141 0.69 18.20 1.04
CA THR A 141 0.28 16.82 0.73
C THR A 141 0.34 15.89 1.94
N LEU A 142 1.18 16.22 2.94
CA LEU A 142 1.29 15.47 4.21
C LEU A 142 0.13 15.79 5.18
N VAL A 143 -0.66 16.83 4.91
CA VAL A 143 -1.88 17.16 5.64
C VAL A 143 -3.11 16.67 4.87
N GLY A 144 -3.27 17.13 3.62
CA GLY A 144 -4.45 16.79 2.81
C GLY A 144 -4.56 15.31 2.46
N GLY A 145 -3.43 14.62 2.27
CA GLY A 145 -3.39 13.18 2.01
C GLY A 145 -3.97 12.34 3.16
N PRO A 146 -3.42 12.43 4.38
CA PRO A 146 -3.98 11.75 5.55
C PRO A 146 -5.41 12.17 5.89
N ALA A 147 -5.78 13.45 5.72
CA ALA A 147 -7.16 13.89 5.93
C ALA A 147 -8.14 13.21 4.96
N ARG A 148 -7.80 13.11 3.65
CA ARG A 148 -8.61 12.34 2.68
C ARG A 148 -8.73 10.87 3.07
N HIS A 149 -7.61 10.27 3.51
CA HIS A 149 -7.62 8.89 3.98
C HIS A 149 -8.56 8.71 5.17
N ALA A 150 -8.51 9.61 6.16
CA ALA A 150 -9.41 9.56 7.32
C ALA A 150 -10.88 9.60 6.92
N VAL A 151 -11.29 10.50 6.01
CA VAL A 151 -12.67 10.57 5.51
C VAL A 151 -13.10 9.27 4.83
N VAL A 152 -12.26 8.72 3.94
CA VAL A 152 -12.55 7.46 3.24
C VAL A 152 -12.70 6.30 4.23
N GLN A 153 -11.83 6.23 5.25
CA GLN A 153 -11.91 5.19 6.27
C GLN A 153 -13.11 5.34 7.21
N LEU A 154 -13.50 6.56 7.58
CA LEU A 154 -14.71 6.81 8.37
C LEU A 154 -15.96 6.28 7.63
N LEU A 155 -16.11 6.63 6.34
CA LEU A 155 -17.21 6.14 5.51
C LEU A 155 -17.17 4.61 5.32
N LYS A 156 -15.98 4.03 5.10
CA LYS A 156 -15.80 2.57 5.00
C LYS A 156 -16.25 1.86 6.28
N ARG A 157 -15.85 2.37 7.46
CA ARG A 157 -16.24 1.79 8.75
C ARG A 157 -17.73 1.89 9.04
N ILE A 158 -18.36 3.02 8.70
CA ILE A 158 -19.82 3.19 8.83
C ILE A 158 -20.56 2.16 7.99
N ARG A 159 -20.15 2.00 6.72
CA ARG A 159 -20.76 1.01 5.81
C ARG A 159 -20.59 -0.42 6.29
N HIS A 160 -19.41 -0.79 6.79
CA HIS A 160 -19.22 -2.11 7.39
C HIS A 160 -20.08 -2.34 8.63
N ALA A 161 -20.32 -1.29 9.43
CA ALA A 161 -21.26 -1.39 10.55
C ALA A 161 -22.71 -1.63 10.06
N GLU A 162 -23.14 -0.99 8.97
CA GLU A 162 -24.47 -1.21 8.36
C GLU A 162 -24.62 -2.64 7.83
N GLU A 163 -23.66 -3.12 7.03
CA GLU A 163 -23.66 -4.47 6.45
C GLU A 163 -23.79 -5.57 7.52
N ARG A 164 -23.12 -5.38 8.66
CA ARG A 164 -23.16 -6.30 9.81
C ARG A 164 -24.55 -6.34 10.47
N GLU A 165 -25.19 -5.20 10.62
CA GLU A 165 -26.51 -5.10 11.25
C GLU A 165 -27.60 -5.69 10.34
N ASP A 166 -27.49 -5.51 9.03
CA ASP A 166 -28.40 -6.10 8.04
C ASP A 166 -28.19 -7.62 7.83
N GLY A 167 -27.24 -8.23 8.54
CA GLY A 167 -26.95 -9.66 8.46
C GLY A 167 -26.29 -10.09 7.16
N HIS A 168 -25.70 -9.16 6.40
CA HIS A 168 -24.93 -9.48 5.21
C HIS A 168 -23.54 -10.03 5.60
N PRO A 169 -22.99 -11.03 4.89
CA PRO A 169 -21.63 -11.46 5.13
C PRO A 169 -20.69 -10.30 4.82
N VAL A 170 -19.92 -9.86 5.83
CA VAL A 170 -18.84 -8.88 5.65
C VAL A 170 -17.99 -9.35 4.47
N THR A 171 -17.87 -8.50 3.45
CA THR A 171 -17.08 -8.79 2.24
C THR A 171 -15.72 -9.38 2.66
N PRO A 172 -15.32 -10.58 2.17
CA PRO A 172 -14.06 -11.16 2.61
C PRO A 172 -12.93 -10.18 2.28
N PRO A 173 -11.96 -9.99 3.20
CA PRO A 173 -10.81 -9.14 2.90
C PRO A 173 -10.17 -9.66 1.61
N THR A 174 -9.84 -8.73 0.71
CA THR A 174 -8.98 -9.09 -0.43
C THR A 174 -7.68 -9.68 0.11
N ASP A 175 -7.01 -10.58 -0.62
CA ASP A 175 -5.86 -11.39 -0.15
C ASP A 175 -4.69 -10.59 0.51
N ASN A 176 -4.71 -9.25 0.47
CA ASN A 176 -3.73 -8.33 1.07
C ASN A 176 -4.26 -7.44 2.20
N GLU A 177 -5.56 -7.46 2.54
CA GLU A 177 -6.10 -6.65 3.65
C GLU A 177 -5.98 -7.41 4.98
N ARG A 178 -5.33 -6.80 5.97
CA ARG A 178 -5.35 -7.31 7.35
C ARG A 178 -6.81 -7.31 7.83
N PRO A 179 -7.27 -8.34 8.56
CA PRO A 179 -8.60 -8.30 9.17
C PRO A 179 -8.70 -7.05 10.05
N GLU A 180 -9.59 -6.12 9.70
CA GLU A 180 -9.79 -4.90 10.48
C GLU A 180 -10.31 -5.26 11.88
N PRO A 181 -9.80 -4.63 12.95
CA PRO A 181 -10.26 -4.89 14.30
C PRO A 181 -11.75 -4.56 14.43
N ASP A 182 -12.47 -5.30 15.27
CA ASP A 182 -13.86 -4.99 15.58
C ASP A 182 -13.95 -3.64 16.27
N TYR A 183 -14.44 -2.63 15.55
CA TYR A 183 -14.72 -1.32 16.11
C TYR A 183 -16.04 -1.37 16.86
N ALA A 184 -16.03 -0.98 18.13
CA ALA A 184 -17.25 -0.72 18.88
C ALA A 184 -17.97 0.47 18.23
N VAL A 185 -19.23 0.28 17.86
CA VAL A 185 -20.08 1.34 17.27
C VAL A 185 -20.71 2.23 18.33
N GLY A 186 -20.75 1.80 19.60
CA GLY A 186 -21.24 2.62 20.71
C GLY A 186 -22.64 3.18 20.46
N LEU A 187 -22.76 4.51 20.53
CA LEU A 187 -24.00 5.28 20.29
C LEU A 187 -24.29 5.55 18.81
N LEU A 188 -23.43 5.09 17.89
CA LEU A 188 -23.55 5.30 16.45
C LEU A 188 -24.55 4.30 15.84
N GLY A 189 -25.84 4.50 16.12
CA GLY A 189 -26.93 3.69 15.59
C GLY A 189 -27.25 3.98 14.12
N PRO A 190 -28.22 3.26 13.51
CA PRO A 190 -28.66 3.50 12.14
C PRO A 190 -28.99 4.97 11.80
N PRO A 191 -29.76 5.73 12.61
CA PRO A 191 -30.07 7.11 12.26
C PRO A 191 -28.85 8.03 12.39
N GLU A 192 -27.98 7.82 13.40
CA GLU A 192 -26.75 8.59 13.57
C GLU A 192 -25.73 8.32 12.45
N ARG A 193 -25.62 7.07 11.99
CA ARG A 193 -24.79 6.70 10.83
C ARG A 193 -25.25 7.38 9.56
N HIS A 194 -26.55 7.35 9.28
CA HIS A 194 -27.11 8.01 8.10
C HIS A 194 -26.87 9.52 8.15
N LEU A 195 -27.09 10.13 9.32
CA LEU A 195 -26.88 11.56 9.53
C LEU A 195 -25.41 11.96 9.27
N PHE A 196 -24.46 11.23 9.86
CA PHE A 196 -23.03 11.51 9.68
C PHE A 196 -22.57 11.24 8.24
N GLU A 197 -22.99 10.12 7.64
CA GLU A 197 -22.67 9.82 6.25
C GLU A 197 -23.19 10.90 5.31
N HIS A 198 -24.44 11.35 5.51
CA HIS A 198 -25.03 12.43 4.72
C HIS A 198 -24.23 13.73 4.86
N GLU A 199 -23.87 14.14 6.07
CA GLU A 199 -23.05 15.34 6.32
C GLU A 199 -21.67 15.24 5.63
N ILE A 200 -20.96 14.11 5.79
CA ILE A 200 -19.65 13.93 5.16
C ILE A 200 -19.78 13.95 3.62
N VAL A 201 -20.76 13.26 3.05
CA VAL A 201 -20.93 13.19 1.59
C VAL A 201 -21.35 14.54 1.01
N HIS A 202 -22.34 15.20 1.60
CA HIS A 202 -22.94 16.41 1.03
C HIS A 202 -22.18 17.67 1.42
N SER A 203 -21.84 17.82 2.70
CA SER A 203 -21.23 19.03 3.22
C SER A 203 -19.71 19.01 3.06
N VAL A 204 -19.05 17.87 3.19
CA VAL A 204 -17.57 17.77 3.01
C VAL A 204 -17.22 17.42 1.56
N VAL A 205 -17.60 16.23 1.07
CA VAL A 205 -17.14 15.75 -0.25
C VAL A 205 -17.67 16.62 -1.38
N ILE A 206 -18.99 16.85 -1.45
CA ILE A 206 -19.61 17.70 -2.49
C ILE A 206 -19.42 19.19 -2.17
N GLY A 207 -19.65 19.59 -0.91
CA GLY A 207 -19.61 20.99 -0.48
C GLY A 207 -18.29 21.69 -0.80
N MET A 208 -17.15 21.01 -0.63
CA MET A 208 -15.83 21.55 -1.02
C MET A 208 -15.73 21.92 -2.50
N GLY A 209 -16.50 21.27 -3.38
CA GLY A 209 -16.53 21.59 -4.80
C GLY A 209 -17.34 22.84 -5.13
N ARG A 210 -18.08 23.40 -4.17
CA ARG A 210 -19.07 24.47 -4.41
C ARG A 210 -18.74 25.79 -3.68
N LEU A 211 -17.49 25.96 -3.23
CA LEU A 211 -17.05 27.14 -2.47
C LEU A 211 -17.23 28.48 -3.23
N ASP A 212 -17.32 28.47 -4.55
CA ASP A 212 -17.51 29.65 -5.41
C ASP A 212 -18.97 29.93 -5.80
N MET A 213 -19.92 29.06 -5.44
CA MET A 213 -21.31 29.21 -5.84
C MET A 213 -22.09 30.03 -4.80
N PRO A 214 -22.78 31.12 -5.21
CA PRO A 214 -23.63 31.87 -4.30
C PRO A 214 -24.77 30.99 -3.76
N ASP A 215 -24.96 31.06 -2.44
CA ASP A 215 -25.75 30.17 -1.60
C ASP A 215 -27.11 29.77 -2.21
N VAL A 216 -27.32 28.45 -2.36
CA VAL A 216 -28.67 27.89 -2.54
C VAL A 216 -29.10 27.09 -1.29
N ASP A 217 -28.18 26.76 -0.38
CA ASP A 217 -28.49 26.18 0.94
C ASP A 217 -27.41 26.60 1.95
N ASP A 218 -27.83 27.10 3.12
CA ASP A 218 -26.99 27.50 4.26
C ASP A 218 -26.10 26.32 4.72
N GLY A 219 -24.86 26.25 4.25
CA GLY A 219 -23.88 25.21 4.61
C GLY A 219 -22.68 25.76 5.41
N PRO A 220 -22.10 25.01 6.38
CA PRO A 220 -21.07 25.51 7.32
C PRO A 220 -19.72 25.93 6.70
N LEU A 221 -19.43 25.54 5.47
CA LEU A 221 -18.12 25.75 4.83
C LEU A 221 -17.96 27.13 4.18
N SER A 222 -19.04 27.90 4.00
CA SER A 222 -19.00 29.25 3.39
C SER A 222 -18.22 30.28 4.22
N ASN A 223 -17.99 30.00 5.50
CA ASN A 223 -17.31 30.92 6.44
C ASN A 223 -15.81 30.65 6.63
N ILE A 224 -15.22 29.68 5.93
CA ILE A 224 -13.78 29.37 6.04
C ILE A 224 -13.01 30.30 5.10
N SER A 225 -12.88 31.57 5.47
CA SER A 225 -11.83 32.44 4.92
C SER A 225 -10.54 32.21 5.70
N THR A 226 -9.48 31.82 5.01
CA THR A 226 -8.13 31.76 5.59
C THR A 226 -7.71 33.17 6.08
N PRO A 227 -7.30 33.36 7.34
CA PRO A 227 -6.92 34.70 7.81
C PRO A 227 -5.54 35.09 7.26
N ARG A 228 -5.50 35.88 6.18
CA ARG A 228 -4.31 36.66 5.81
C ARG A 228 -4.17 37.84 6.77
N SER A 229 -2.96 38.01 7.31
CA SER A 229 -2.48 39.13 8.13
C SER A 229 -2.99 40.50 7.64
N GLN A 230 -4.00 41.05 8.33
CA GLN A 230 -4.29 42.48 8.33
C GLN A 230 -4.06 43.02 9.75
N GLY A 231 -2.84 43.53 9.98
CA GLY A 231 -2.62 44.46 11.08
C GLY A 231 -3.32 45.78 10.78
N GLY A 232 -4.28 46.18 11.63
CA GLY A 232 -4.97 47.46 11.45
C GLY A 232 -6.08 47.72 12.46
N HIS A 233 -5.69 48.21 13.64
CA HIS A 233 -6.44 49.03 14.60
C HIS A 233 -7.97 49.16 14.44
N HIS A 234 -8.70 48.63 15.43
CA HIS A 234 -10.01 49.17 15.83
C HIS A 234 -9.91 49.64 17.29
N GLU A 235 -9.61 50.93 17.46
CA GLU A 235 -9.82 51.64 18.73
C GLU A 235 -11.28 52.07 18.83
N THR A 236 -11.87 51.74 19.97
CA THR A 236 -13.22 52.09 20.38
C THR A 236 -13.29 53.57 20.80
N HIS A 237 -14.23 54.32 20.20
CA HIS A 237 -14.52 55.70 20.59
C HIS A 237 -15.76 55.72 21.50
N ILE A 238 -15.60 55.98 22.81
CA ILE A 238 -16.61 56.70 23.63
C ILE A 238 -15.92 57.62 24.66
N GLU A 239 -16.24 58.91 24.50
CA GLU A 239 -16.26 60.05 25.45
C GLU A 239 -14.99 60.79 25.91
N HIS A 240 -15.06 62.12 25.67
CA HIS A 240 -14.09 63.16 25.98
C HIS A 240 -14.18 63.68 27.43
N HIS A 241 -13.02 64.22 27.86
CA HIS A 241 -12.77 65.40 28.73
C HIS A 241 -12.39 65.17 30.22
N PRO A 242 -11.56 66.06 30.83
CA PRO A 242 -10.12 66.20 30.58
C PRO A 242 -9.27 66.36 31.87
N HIS A 243 -7.93 66.22 31.76
CA HIS A 243 -6.88 67.13 32.27
C HIS A 243 -5.59 66.46 32.79
N SER A 244 -4.48 67.00 32.25
CA SER A 244 -3.20 67.29 32.93
C SER A 244 -2.17 66.17 33.15
N GLY A 245 -1.17 66.15 32.26
CA GLY A 245 0.18 66.60 32.64
C GLY A 245 1.27 65.55 32.87
N TYR A 246 2.33 65.70 32.06
CA TYR A 246 3.75 65.39 32.30
C TYR A 246 4.33 64.01 31.91
N ASP A 247 5.23 64.09 30.92
CA ASP A 247 6.30 63.17 30.57
C ASP A 247 7.21 62.78 31.75
N MET A 248 7.66 61.51 31.76
CA MET A 248 9.09 61.15 31.88
C MET A 248 9.30 59.63 31.72
N ARG A 249 10.10 59.24 30.71
CA ARG A 249 10.89 57.98 30.68
C ARG A 249 12.03 58.07 31.72
N PRO A 250 12.56 56.95 32.29
CA PRO A 250 13.68 56.26 31.62
C PRO A 250 13.95 54.77 31.94
N ALA A 251 14.60 54.13 30.95
CA ALA A 251 15.79 53.26 30.98
C ALA A 251 15.86 51.96 31.83
N THR A 252 16.12 50.88 31.10
CA THR A 252 16.73 49.58 31.48
C THR A 252 18.23 49.67 31.79
N PRO A 253 18.76 48.73 32.59
CA PRO A 253 20.15 48.30 32.55
C PRO A 253 20.33 46.77 32.25
N PRO A 254 21.57 46.31 31.95
CA PRO A 254 21.86 45.07 31.17
C PRO A 254 22.69 44.00 31.93
N ILE A 255 23.22 42.99 31.18
CA ILE A 255 24.43 42.13 31.39
C ILE A 255 24.11 40.65 31.79
N PRO A 256 24.93 39.58 31.51
CA PRO A 256 25.94 39.25 30.46
C PRO A 256 25.80 37.84 29.81
N ALA A 257 26.72 37.54 28.88
CA ALA A 257 27.04 36.25 28.27
C ALA A 257 28.04 35.38 29.07
N ASP A 258 27.97 34.05 28.89
CA ASP A 258 29.11 33.11 28.81
C ASP A 258 28.64 31.73 28.31
N ALA A 259 29.39 31.11 27.40
CA ALA A 259 29.18 29.78 26.80
C ALA A 259 29.92 28.67 27.61
N PRO A 260 29.81 27.35 27.30
CA PRO A 260 30.53 26.79 26.14
C PRO A 260 29.89 25.55 25.45
N ASP A 261 30.55 25.17 24.35
CA ASP A 261 30.25 24.17 23.30
C ASP A 261 30.05 22.71 23.73
N SER A 262 29.32 21.95 22.89
CA SER A 262 29.71 20.58 22.54
C SER A 262 29.29 20.20 21.12
N THR A 263 30.21 19.55 20.42
CA THR A 263 30.20 19.18 19.00
C THR A 263 29.86 17.71 18.79
N THR A 264 29.31 17.40 17.60
CA THR A 264 29.44 16.12 16.84
C THR A 264 28.44 14.99 17.13
N ALA A 265 27.55 14.73 16.16
CA ALA A 265 27.27 13.38 15.63
C ALA A 265 26.40 13.50 14.36
N GLY A 266 26.90 12.99 13.24
CA GLY A 266 26.13 12.86 12.00
C GLY A 266 25.19 11.65 12.05
N SER A 267 24.06 11.76 11.37
CA SER A 267 23.17 10.63 11.10
C SER A 267 22.68 10.67 9.65
N THR A 268 23.19 9.72 8.89
CA THR A 268 22.69 9.22 7.60
C THR A 268 21.23 8.79 7.73
N PRO A 269 20.34 9.03 6.74
CA PRO A 269 18.99 8.49 6.78
C PRO A 269 19.00 6.97 6.53
N LEU A 270 18.52 6.20 7.51
CA LEU A 270 18.25 4.77 7.38
C LEU A 270 17.01 4.55 6.49
N ALA A 271 17.11 3.55 5.62
CA ALA A 271 16.05 3.04 4.77
C ALA A 271 14.89 2.44 5.59
N ALA A 272 13.66 2.77 5.21
CA ALA A 272 12.45 2.13 5.72
C ALA A 272 12.21 0.76 5.03
N PRO A 273 11.64 -0.23 5.75
CA PRO A 273 11.43 -1.58 5.23
C PRO A 273 10.23 -1.67 4.28
N SER A 274 10.43 -2.37 3.17
CA SER A 274 9.45 -2.71 2.16
C SER A 274 8.63 -3.95 2.56
N SER A 275 7.31 -3.83 2.69
CA SER A 275 6.36 -4.93 2.47
C SER A 275 4.88 -4.48 2.59
N ALA A 276 4.28 -4.07 1.47
CA ALA A 276 2.84 -4.24 1.16
C ALA A 276 2.64 -4.02 -0.35
N PRO A 277 1.73 -4.74 -1.03
CA PRO A 277 1.46 -4.54 -2.45
C PRO A 277 0.36 -3.48 -2.57
N ASP A 278 0.78 -2.21 -2.69
CA ASP A 278 -0.15 -1.12 -2.96
C ASP A 278 -0.72 -1.23 -4.37
N SER A 279 -2.01 -0.89 -4.49
CA SER A 279 -2.71 -0.70 -5.75
C SER A 279 -1.90 0.23 -6.67
N TYR A 280 -1.71 -0.28 -7.87
CA TYR A 280 -0.72 0.16 -8.85
C TYR A 280 -1.08 1.54 -9.44
N PHE A 281 -0.64 2.63 -8.79
CA PHE A 281 -0.54 3.95 -9.40
C PHE A 281 0.80 4.61 -9.01
N PRO A 282 1.66 4.99 -9.96
CA PRO A 282 2.87 5.70 -9.62
C PRO A 282 2.52 7.12 -9.15
N VAL A 283 2.89 7.46 -7.92
CA VAL A 283 3.02 8.86 -7.50
C VAL A 283 4.12 9.49 -8.35
N MET A 284 3.76 10.31 -9.32
CA MET A 284 4.70 11.08 -10.13
C MET A 284 5.06 12.40 -9.41
N PRO A 285 6.33 12.85 -9.47
CA PRO A 285 6.74 14.12 -8.89
C PRO A 285 6.06 15.29 -9.61
N VAL A 286 5.51 16.23 -8.86
CA VAL A 286 5.14 17.55 -9.37
C VAL A 286 6.44 18.24 -9.81
N ALA A 287 6.57 18.55 -11.10
CA ALA A 287 7.68 19.36 -11.60
C ALA A 287 7.59 20.75 -10.94
N PRO A 288 8.68 21.30 -10.38
CA PRO A 288 8.67 22.66 -9.86
C PRO A 288 8.41 23.64 -11.00
N HIS A 289 7.46 24.56 -10.79
CA HIS A 289 7.18 25.66 -11.70
C HIS A 289 8.50 26.37 -12.08
N GLY A 290 8.74 26.46 -13.39
CA GLY A 290 9.95 27.06 -13.95
C GLY A 290 10.08 28.53 -13.53
N THR A 291 11.26 28.88 -13.01
CA THR A 291 11.70 30.27 -12.83
C THR A 291 11.91 30.90 -14.22
N PRO A 292 11.42 32.12 -14.49
CA PRO A 292 11.69 32.78 -15.76
C PRO A 292 13.17 33.16 -15.86
N ALA A 293 13.75 32.95 -17.05
CA ALA A 293 15.15 33.22 -17.36
C ALA A 293 15.52 34.71 -17.20
N PRO A 294 16.77 35.04 -16.81
CA PRO A 294 17.20 36.41 -16.58
C PRO A 294 17.47 37.16 -17.89
N SER A 295 16.98 38.40 -17.99
CA SER A 295 17.36 39.35 -19.05
C SER A 295 18.69 40.06 -18.72
N PRO A 296 19.52 40.44 -19.71
CA PRO A 296 20.90 40.83 -19.46
C PRO A 296 21.08 42.30 -19.04
N SER A 297 21.94 42.46 -18.03
CA SER A 297 22.78 43.61 -17.63
C SER A 297 22.49 45.03 -18.16
N ALA A 298 22.26 45.96 -17.23
CA ALA A 298 22.79 47.33 -17.31
C ALA A 298 23.17 47.88 -15.92
N SER A 299 24.28 48.60 -15.88
CA SER A 299 25.11 49.04 -14.74
C SER A 299 24.57 50.29 -13.98
N PRO A 300 25.20 50.72 -12.85
CA PRO A 300 24.53 51.35 -11.71
C PRO A 300 24.73 52.87 -11.56
N ARG A 301 23.86 53.56 -10.79
CA ARG A 301 24.15 54.38 -9.56
C ARG A 301 23.18 55.56 -9.28
N THR A 302 22.82 55.65 -8.00
CA THR A 302 22.62 56.82 -7.08
C THR A 302 21.58 57.93 -7.33
N LYS A 303 20.59 57.96 -6.41
CA LYS A 303 19.98 59.07 -5.61
C LYS A 303 20.01 60.51 -6.15
N THR A 304 18.83 61.15 -6.25
CA THR A 304 18.37 62.30 -5.42
C THR A 304 16.97 62.85 -5.79
N SER A 305 16.29 63.41 -4.78
CA SER A 305 15.24 64.47 -4.72
C SER A 305 13.74 64.17 -4.95
N ASP A 306 13.01 64.09 -3.82
CA ASP A 306 11.93 64.99 -3.33
C ASP A 306 10.69 65.39 -4.17
N LEU A 307 9.51 65.02 -3.60
CA LEU A 307 8.14 65.63 -3.59
C LEU A 307 7.17 65.39 -4.77
N PRO A 308 5.82 65.46 -4.55
CA PRO A 308 5.00 64.68 -3.61
C PRO A 308 3.80 63.98 -4.30
N GLU A 309 3.14 63.13 -3.52
CA GLU A 309 1.96 62.30 -3.80
C GLU A 309 0.88 62.90 -4.71
N GLN A 310 0.49 62.11 -5.71
CA GLN A 310 -0.86 62.12 -6.26
C GLN A 310 -1.47 60.73 -6.03
N ARG A 311 -2.54 60.71 -5.24
CA ARG A 311 -3.41 59.57 -4.97
C ARG A 311 -3.80 58.89 -6.27
N ASP A 312 -3.66 57.57 -6.35
CA ASP A 312 -4.48 56.78 -7.25
C ASP A 312 -4.91 55.47 -6.58
N ALA A 313 -6.16 55.12 -6.87
CA ALA A 313 -6.99 54.18 -6.15
C ALA A 313 -6.43 52.74 -6.13
N THR A 314 -6.57 52.08 -4.99
CA THR A 314 -6.49 50.62 -4.86
C THR A 314 -7.55 49.98 -5.75
N SER A 315 -7.12 49.23 -6.76
CA SER A 315 -7.97 48.42 -7.62
C SER A 315 -8.38 47.12 -6.89
N PRO A 316 -9.65 46.67 -6.94
CA PRO A 316 -10.13 45.45 -6.28
C PRO A 316 -9.76 44.14 -7.02
N MET A 317 -8.92 44.19 -8.07
CA MET A 317 -8.63 43.02 -8.91
C MET A 317 -7.73 41.96 -8.28
N ALA A 318 -7.04 42.24 -7.16
CA ALA A 318 -6.18 41.23 -6.51
C ALA A 318 -6.97 40.19 -5.72
N ASP A 319 -8.14 40.55 -5.18
CA ASP A 319 -8.93 39.66 -4.32
C ASP A 319 -9.78 38.65 -5.13
N GLU A 320 -10.21 38.99 -6.36
CA GLU A 320 -10.98 38.07 -7.23
C GLU A 320 -10.15 36.90 -7.76
N ASP A 321 -8.87 37.14 -8.09
CA ASP A 321 -7.97 36.10 -8.61
C ASP A 321 -7.60 35.07 -7.52
N ASP A 322 -7.38 35.52 -6.27
CA ASP A 322 -7.08 34.63 -5.13
C ASP A 322 -8.30 33.75 -4.75
N ILE A 323 -9.53 34.31 -4.78
CA ILE A 323 -10.76 33.56 -4.49
C ILE A 323 -11.01 32.49 -5.58
N SER A 324 -10.72 32.80 -6.84
CA SER A 324 -10.87 31.83 -7.94
C SER A 324 -9.88 30.66 -7.83
N GLU A 325 -8.68 30.88 -7.28
CA GLU A 325 -7.69 29.82 -7.10
C GLU A 325 -8.05 28.90 -5.92
N GLU A 326 -8.45 29.47 -4.79
CA GLU A 326 -8.89 28.71 -3.61
C GLU A 326 -10.13 27.83 -3.93
N ALA A 327 -11.11 28.38 -4.65
CA ALA A 327 -12.27 27.61 -5.09
C ALA A 327 -11.90 26.47 -6.05
N ALA A 328 -10.91 26.67 -6.92
CA ALA A 328 -10.42 25.61 -7.80
C ALA A 328 -9.73 24.49 -7.00
N VAL A 329 -8.99 24.83 -5.93
CA VAL A 329 -8.37 23.84 -5.03
C VAL A 329 -9.45 23.02 -4.34
N GLY A 330 -10.54 23.65 -3.89
CA GLY A 330 -11.71 22.96 -3.33
C GLY A 330 -12.33 21.95 -4.30
N ARG A 331 -12.55 22.34 -5.56
CA ARG A 331 -13.05 21.45 -6.61
C ARG A 331 -12.12 20.29 -6.91
N LEU A 332 -10.82 20.52 -6.96
CA LEU A 332 -9.84 19.44 -7.12
C LEU A 332 -9.89 18.45 -5.95
N SER A 333 -9.85 18.94 -4.71
CA SER A 333 -9.92 18.08 -3.53
C SER A 333 -11.23 17.29 -3.47
N SER A 334 -12.36 17.91 -3.86
CA SER A 334 -13.66 17.25 -3.99
C SER A 334 -13.63 16.09 -4.99
N MET A 335 -13.13 16.30 -6.21
CA MET A 335 -13.02 15.25 -7.24
C MET A 335 -12.13 14.09 -6.81
N SER A 336 -10.99 14.40 -6.20
CA SER A 336 -10.06 13.39 -5.69
C SER A 336 -10.70 12.54 -4.58
N LEU A 337 -11.45 13.19 -3.68
CA LEU A 337 -12.16 12.51 -2.60
C LEU A 337 -13.33 11.67 -3.12
N MET A 338 -14.10 12.15 -4.11
CA MET A 338 -15.14 11.36 -4.76
C MET A 338 -14.59 10.10 -5.42
N ALA A 339 -13.47 10.21 -6.15
CA ALA A 339 -12.81 9.06 -6.75
C ALA A 339 -12.37 8.04 -5.69
N ALA A 340 -11.80 8.50 -4.57
CA ALA A 340 -11.36 7.65 -3.47
C ALA A 340 -12.51 6.97 -2.72
N VAL A 341 -13.59 7.71 -2.43
CA VAL A 341 -14.81 7.18 -1.79
C VAL A 341 -15.51 6.18 -2.70
N THR A 342 -15.54 6.43 -4.00
CA THR A 342 -16.09 5.50 -5.00
C THR A 342 -15.26 4.21 -5.09
N ALA A 343 -13.94 4.31 -5.00
CA ALA A 343 -13.05 3.16 -5.05
C ALA A 343 -13.10 2.30 -3.78
N SER A 344 -13.55 2.85 -2.63
CA SER A 344 -13.57 2.14 -1.35
C SER A 344 -14.80 1.25 -1.13
N GLY A 345 -15.79 1.25 -2.04
CA GLY A 345 -16.83 0.22 -2.10
C GLY A 345 -18.17 0.66 -2.71
N THR A 346 -19.25 -0.03 -2.34
CA THR A 346 -20.63 0.21 -2.77
C THR A 346 -21.20 1.53 -2.26
N LEU A 347 -21.57 2.42 -3.17
CA LEU A 347 -22.25 3.68 -2.84
C LEU A 347 -23.77 3.48 -2.77
N LYS A 348 -24.45 4.24 -1.89
CA LYS A 348 -25.92 4.39 -1.92
C LYS A 348 -26.35 5.06 -3.23
N GLU A 349 -27.56 4.75 -3.71
CA GLU A 349 -28.01 5.20 -5.04
C GLU A 349 -28.14 6.73 -5.14
N GLU A 350 -28.52 7.38 -4.05
CA GLU A 350 -28.57 8.84 -3.91
C GLU A 350 -27.16 9.45 -4.05
N THR A 351 -26.17 8.88 -3.35
CA THR A 351 -24.76 9.30 -3.42
C THR A 351 -24.19 9.14 -4.83
N LYS A 352 -24.50 8.03 -5.52
CA LYS A 352 -24.08 7.83 -6.92
C LYS A 352 -24.62 8.94 -7.82
N THR A 353 -25.90 9.25 -7.70
CA THR A 353 -26.57 10.27 -8.52
C THR A 353 -26.00 11.67 -8.23
N ALA A 354 -25.76 11.98 -6.95
CA ALA A 354 -25.14 13.22 -6.53
C ALA A 354 -23.70 13.36 -7.07
N PHE A 355 -22.89 12.30 -6.97
CA PHE A 355 -21.51 12.30 -7.50
C PHE A 355 -21.47 12.44 -9.02
N VAL A 356 -22.34 11.73 -9.75
CA VAL A 356 -22.43 11.87 -11.22
C VAL A 356 -22.77 13.31 -11.61
N THR A 357 -23.74 13.92 -10.93
CA THR A 357 -24.14 15.32 -11.17
C THR A 357 -22.98 16.28 -10.94
N GLU A 358 -22.24 16.09 -9.85
CA GLU A 358 -21.13 16.96 -9.48
C GLU A 358 -19.94 16.79 -10.42
N VAL A 359 -19.56 15.55 -10.75
CA VAL A 359 -18.50 15.27 -11.74
C VAL A 359 -18.87 15.81 -13.12
N GLU A 360 -20.14 15.75 -13.50
CA GLU A 360 -20.62 16.34 -14.76
C GLU A 360 -20.44 17.87 -14.81
N ARG A 361 -20.69 18.54 -13.68
CA ARG A 361 -20.49 19.99 -13.53
C ARG A 361 -18.99 20.34 -13.58
N VAL A 362 -18.20 19.71 -12.71
CA VAL A 362 -16.77 19.99 -12.53
C VAL A 362 -15.94 19.52 -13.73
N GLY A 363 -16.40 18.52 -14.48
CA GLY A 363 -15.78 18.11 -15.73
C GLY A 363 -15.78 19.19 -16.82
N ARG A 364 -16.60 20.25 -16.67
CA ARG A 364 -16.65 21.41 -17.59
C ARG A 364 -16.03 22.67 -16.99
N ASP A 365 -15.23 22.52 -15.95
CA ASP A 365 -14.58 23.63 -15.26
C ASP A 365 -13.69 24.47 -16.20
N PRO A 366 -13.61 25.81 -16.06
CA PRO A 366 -12.66 26.61 -16.82
C PRO A 366 -11.20 26.19 -16.57
N VAL A 367 -10.88 25.69 -15.37
CA VAL A 367 -9.54 25.34 -14.93
C VAL A 367 -9.18 23.91 -15.35
N TYR A 368 -8.14 23.77 -16.18
CA TYR A 368 -7.79 22.48 -16.79
C TYR A 368 -7.38 21.40 -15.77
N TRP A 369 -6.71 21.78 -14.67
CA TRP A 369 -6.25 20.80 -13.68
C TRP A 369 -7.39 20.28 -12.80
N VAL A 370 -8.49 21.03 -12.69
CA VAL A 370 -9.75 20.56 -12.12
C VAL A 370 -10.43 19.56 -13.07
N ARG A 371 -10.55 19.90 -14.37
CA ARG A 371 -11.08 18.96 -15.39
C ARG A 371 -10.26 17.66 -15.48
N ARG A 372 -8.94 17.77 -15.34
CA ARG A 372 -8.02 16.62 -15.29
C ARG A 372 -8.38 15.66 -14.15
N GLU A 373 -8.70 16.19 -12.97
CA GLU A 373 -9.10 15.37 -11.82
C GLU A 373 -10.50 14.77 -12.00
N ALA A 374 -11.43 15.54 -12.57
CA ALA A 374 -12.75 15.04 -12.92
C ALA A 374 -12.66 13.84 -13.88
N ALA A 375 -11.69 13.81 -14.79
CA ALA A 375 -11.46 12.66 -15.68
C ALA A 375 -11.13 11.36 -14.91
N PHE A 376 -10.39 11.44 -13.80
CA PHE A 376 -10.16 10.28 -12.92
C PHE A 376 -11.43 9.84 -12.21
N ALA A 377 -12.22 10.80 -11.71
CA ALA A 377 -13.51 10.52 -11.07
C ALA A 377 -14.51 9.85 -12.02
N VAL A 378 -14.53 10.24 -13.30
CA VAL A 378 -15.33 9.57 -14.35
C VAL A 378 -15.01 8.07 -14.43
N GLY A 379 -13.72 7.71 -14.45
CA GLY A 379 -13.28 6.31 -14.51
C GLY A 379 -13.66 5.50 -13.27
N ALA A 380 -13.59 6.11 -12.08
CA ALA A 380 -14.02 5.47 -10.83
C ALA A 380 -15.54 5.25 -10.80
N LEU A 381 -16.32 6.30 -11.12
CA LEU A 381 -17.79 6.24 -11.11
C LEU A 381 -18.34 5.26 -12.14
N ALA A 382 -17.77 5.21 -13.34
CA ALA A 382 -18.21 4.30 -14.41
C ALA A 382 -18.23 2.82 -13.96
N LYS A 383 -17.40 2.44 -12.99
CA LYS A 383 -17.33 1.06 -12.46
C LYS A 383 -18.48 0.72 -11.49
N VAL A 384 -19.14 1.71 -10.88
CA VAL A 384 -20.11 1.48 -9.79
C VAL A 384 -21.53 1.96 -10.09
N VAL A 385 -21.69 2.88 -11.04
CA VAL A 385 -23.01 3.45 -11.36
C VAL A 385 -23.78 2.59 -12.37
N PRO A 386 -25.13 2.69 -12.38
CA PRO A 386 -25.96 2.03 -13.38
C PRO A 386 -25.58 2.41 -14.82
N ASP A 387 -25.82 1.50 -15.76
CA ASP A 387 -25.49 1.70 -17.18
C ASP A 387 -26.19 2.92 -17.77
N GLU A 388 -27.40 3.24 -17.27
CA GLU A 388 -28.15 4.42 -17.68
C GLU A 388 -27.37 5.71 -17.42
N LEU A 389 -26.79 5.88 -16.22
CA LEU A 389 -26.00 7.06 -15.86
C LEU A 389 -24.67 7.11 -16.60
N VAL A 390 -24.07 5.95 -16.89
CA VAL A 390 -22.88 5.90 -17.74
C VAL A 390 -23.20 6.45 -19.13
N ILE A 391 -24.31 6.00 -19.74
CA ILE A 391 -24.68 6.36 -21.10
C ILE A 391 -25.19 7.80 -21.19
N SER A 392 -26.01 8.25 -20.23
CA SER A 392 -26.67 9.56 -20.30
C SER A 392 -25.79 10.73 -19.84
N SER A 393 -24.83 10.49 -18.95
CA SER A 393 -24.04 11.56 -18.30
C SER A 393 -22.54 11.37 -18.45
N LEU A 394 -21.99 10.24 -17.99
CA LEU A 394 -20.52 10.05 -17.95
C LEU A 394 -19.91 9.91 -19.35
N LEU A 395 -20.57 9.22 -20.27
CA LEU A 395 -20.08 9.04 -21.64
C LEU A 395 -20.04 10.39 -22.41
N PRO A 396 -21.09 11.23 -22.43
CA PRO A 396 -21.01 12.57 -23.02
C PRO A 396 -19.90 13.44 -22.42
N LEU A 397 -19.69 13.39 -21.09
CA LEU A 397 -18.60 14.10 -20.46
C LEU A 397 -17.24 13.56 -20.92
N PHE A 398 -17.06 12.23 -20.91
CA PHE A 398 -15.86 11.57 -21.41
C PHE A 398 -15.56 11.98 -22.87
N GLU A 399 -16.59 12.01 -23.72
CA GLU A 399 -16.47 12.40 -25.12
C GLU A 399 -15.99 13.85 -25.31
N SER A 400 -16.36 14.74 -24.38
CA SER A 400 -15.82 16.10 -24.33
C SER A 400 -14.37 16.15 -23.85
N LEU A 401 -14.01 15.34 -22.85
CA LEU A 401 -12.69 15.39 -22.20
C LEU A 401 -11.56 14.81 -23.05
N TYR A 402 -11.80 13.77 -23.87
CA TYR A 402 -10.74 13.24 -24.75
C TYR A 402 -10.40 14.17 -25.92
N GLN A 403 -11.26 15.13 -26.22
CA GLN A 403 -11.04 16.20 -27.19
C GLN A 403 -10.60 17.52 -26.55
N ASP A 404 -10.28 17.53 -25.25
CA ASP A 404 -9.92 18.75 -24.53
C ASP A 404 -8.71 19.44 -25.17
N PRO A 405 -8.69 20.78 -25.29
CA PRO A 405 -7.55 21.50 -25.85
C PRO A 405 -6.24 21.27 -25.05
N THR A 406 -6.35 20.92 -23.77
CA THR A 406 -5.23 20.72 -22.86
C THR A 406 -4.79 19.26 -22.81
N TRP A 407 -3.54 18.99 -23.19
CA TRP A 407 -3.02 17.63 -23.25
C TRP A 407 -3.07 16.89 -21.90
N HIS A 408 -2.93 17.59 -20.77
CA HIS A 408 -3.01 16.97 -19.44
C HIS A 408 -4.38 16.31 -19.20
N VAL A 409 -5.46 16.92 -19.71
CA VAL A 409 -6.82 16.38 -19.58
C VAL A 409 -6.99 15.17 -20.53
N ARG A 410 -6.55 15.29 -21.78
CA ARG A 410 -6.54 14.18 -22.76
C ARG A 410 -5.73 12.97 -22.30
N HIS A 411 -4.63 13.22 -21.60
CA HIS A 411 -3.83 12.18 -20.95
C HIS A 411 -4.62 11.49 -19.83
N SER A 412 -5.19 12.25 -18.90
CA SER A 412 -5.91 11.67 -17.75
C SER A 412 -7.16 10.88 -18.15
N VAL A 413 -7.90 11.35 -19.15
CA VAL A 413 -9.14 10.68 -19.58
C VAL A 413 -8.90 9.32 -20.25
N LEU A 414 -7.71 9.06 -20.82
CA LEU A 414 -7.35 7.75 -21.37
C LEU A 414 -7.48 6.63 -20.32
N PHE A 415 -7.19 6.91 -19.04
CA PHE A 415 -7.28 5.94 -17.95
C PHE A 415 -8.73 5.67 -17.49
N ALA A 416 -9.69 6.51 -17.89
CA ALA A 416 -11.12 6.26 -17.69
C ALA A 416 -11.75 5.42 -18.81
N LEU A 417 -11.10 5.35 -19.98
CA LEU A 417 -11.63 4.68 -21.17
C LEU A 417 -11.99 3.20 -20.94
N PRO A 418 -11.15 2.35 -20.30
CA PRO A 418 -11.51 0.94 -20.09
C PRO A 418 -12.77 0.75 -19.24
N ALA A 419 -12.94 1.59 -18.23
CA ALA A 419 -14.12 1.57 -17.36
C ALA A 419 -15.38 1.91 -18.16
N ILE A 420 -15.34 2.97 -18.98
CA ILE A 420 -16.46 3.34 -19.86
C ILE A 420 -16.74 2.23 -20.87
N LEU A 421 -15.73 1.75 -21.59
CA LEU A 421 -15.88 0.71 -22.61
C LEU A 421 -16.59 -0.54 -22.08
N SER A 422 -16.21 -1.00 -20.89
CA SER A 422 -16.76 -2.21 -20.26
C SER A 422 -18.26 -2.11 -19.96
N ARG A 423 -18.82 -0.90 -19.89
CA ARG A 423 -20.25 -0.63 -19.65
C ARG A 423 -21.06 -0.42 -20.93
N LEU A 424 -20.40 -0.37 -22.09
CA LEU A 424 -21.06 -0.14 -23.38
C LEU A 424 -21.42 -1.44 -24.10
N PRO A 425 -22.50 -1.45 -24.91
CA PRO A 425 -22.80 -2.55 -25.83
C PRO A 425 -21.65 -2.78 -26.84
N PRO A 426 -21.45 -4.01 -27.34
CA PRO A 426 -20.28 -4.38 -28.15
C PRO A 426 -19.99 -3.46 -29.35
N ASN A 427 -21.02 -3.07 -30.10
CA ASN A 427 -20.86 -2.20 -31.27
C ASN A 427 -20.38 -0.80 -30.89
N ARG A 428 -20.96 -0.20 -29.83
CA ARG A 428 -20.58 1.14 -29.37
C ARG A 428 -19.22 1.11 -28.66
N ARG A 429 -18.91 0.03 -27.93
CA ARG A 429 -17.59 -0.23 -27.36
C ARG A 429 -16.51 -0.24 -28.44
N ARG A 430 -16.72 -1.01 -29.51
CA ARG A 430 -15.79 -1.09 -30.64
C ARG A 430 -15.60 0.26 -31.32
N SER A 431 -16.68 0.98 -31.65
CA SER A 431 -16.55 2.29 -32.30
C SER A 431 -15.82 3.28 -31.41
N LEU A 432 -16.23 3.42 -30.14
CA LEU A 432 -15.61 4.37 -29.21
C LEU A 432 -14.13 4.08 -28.97
N ALA A 433 -13.74 2.80 -28.84
CA ALA A 433 -12.34 2.45 -28.66
C ALA A 433 -11.47 2.91 -29.84
N LEU A 434 -11.97 2.75 -31.08
CA LEU A 434 -11.26 3.21 -32.28
C LEU A 434 -11.28 4.74 -32.40
N ASP A 435 -12.42 5.36 -32.13
CA ASP A 435 -12.62 6.82 -32.20
C ASP A 435 -11.71 7.57 -31.22
N VAL A 436 -11.33 6.94 -30.10
CA VAL A 436 -10.45 7.55 -29.09
C VAL A 436 -8.98 7.17 -29.32
N ILE A 437 -8.68 5.88 -29.47
CA ILE A 437 -7.28 5.41 -29.52
C ILE A 437 -6.57 5.84 -30.80
N LEU A 438 -7.24 5.76 -31.97
CA LEU A 438 -6.57 6.08 -33.22
C LEU A 438 -6.17 7.57 -33.29
N PRO A 439 -7.04 8.55 -32.99
CA PRO A 439 -6.64 9.95 -32.97
C PRO A 439 -5.59 10.26 -31.92
N LEU A 440 -5.75 9.77 -30.67
CA LEU A 440 -4.81 10.07 -29.59
C LEU A 440 -3.44 9.39 -29.79
N SER A 441 -3.36 8.31 -30.58
CA SER A 441 -2.08 7.71 -30.95
C SER A 441 -1.21 8.63 -31.81
N SER A 442 -1.84 9.60 -32.48
CA SER A 442 -1.20 10.64 -33.29
C SER A 442 -1.35 12.02 -32.65
N ASP A 443 -1.57 12.09 -31.33
CA ASP A 443 -1.70 13.35 -30.60
C ASP A 443 -0.42 14.18 -30.70
N GLU A 444 -0.52 15.51 -30.72
CA GLU A 444 0.62 16.42 -30.75
C GLU A 444 1.56 16.20 -29.55
N SER A 445 1.00 15.90 -28.38
CA SER A 445 1.75 15.67 -27.15
C SER A 445 2.33 14.26 -27.11
N PRO A 446 3.67 14.09 -27.00
CA PRO A 446 4.28 12.77 -26.87
C PRO A 446 3.78 12.03 -25.63
N THR A 447 3.52 12.74 -24.53
CA THR A 447 2.99 12.14 -23.29
C THR A 447 1.62 11.51 -23.49
N VAL A 448 0.76 12.09 -24.33
CA VAL A 448 -0.54 11.50 -24.66
C VAL A 448 -0.36 10.24 -25.52
N ARG A 449 0.55 10.28 -26.50
CA ARG A 449 0.88 9.10 -27.32
C ARG A 449 1.43 7.94 -26.47
N SER A 450 2.30 8.23 -25.50
CA SER A 450 2.80 7.22 -24.55
C SER A 450 1.67 6.67 -23.67
N ALA A 451 0.76 7.53 -23.18
CA ALA A 451 -0.40 7.10 -22.39
C ALA A 451 -1.36 6.20 -23.18
N VAL A 452 -1.49 6.40 -24.50
CA VAL A 452 -2.23 5.47 -25.37
C VAL A 452 -1.61 4.07 -25.32
N LEU A 453 -0.27 3.95 -25.39
CA LEU A 453 0.40 2.65 -25.27
C LEU A 453 0.18 2.00 -23.91
N GLU A 454 0.19 2.80 -22.84
CA GLU A 454 -0.06 2.34 -21.47
C GLU A 454 -1.48 1.80 -21.31
N ALA A 455 -2.48 2.53 -21.80
CA ALA A 455 -3.88 2.13 -21.73
C ALA A 455 -4.26 0.99 -22.71
N LEU A 456 -3.49 0.78 -23.79
CA LEU A 456 -3.84 -0.13 -24.88
C LEU A 456 -4.14 -1.56 -24.42
N GLY A 457 -3.36 -2.07 -23.46
CA GLY A 457 -3.55 -3.43 -22.91
C GLY A 457 -4.91 -3.59 -22.22
N GLU A 458 -5.27 -2.64 -21.36
CA GLU A 458 -6.55 -2.65 -20.63
C GLU A 458 -7.73 -2.39 -21.57
N VAL A 459 -7.58 -1.49 -22.54
CA VAL A 459 -8.57 -1.23 -23.59
C VAL A 459 -8.85 -2.49 -24.40
N MET A 460 -7.81 -3.19 -24.87
CA MET A 460 -7.98 -4.46 -25.58
C MET A 460 -8.66 -5.50 -24.69
N HIS A 461 -8.33 -5.54 -23.40
CA HIS A 461 -8.90 -6.49 -22.46
C HIS A 461 -10.41 -6.33 -22.27
N THR A 462 -10.97 -5.13 -22.46
CA THR A 462 -12.44 -4.93 -22.45
C THR A 462 -13.21 -5.74 -23.51
N PHE A 463 -12.50 -6.38 -24.46
CA PHE A 463 -13.08 -7.23 -25.50
C PHE A 463 -12.94 -8.74 -25.23
N ILE A 464 -12.46 -9.15 -24.05
CA ILE A 464 -12.19 -10.57 -23.75
C ILE A 464 -13.41 -11.49 -23.91
N ASP A 465 -14.60 -11.03 -23.51
CA ASP A 465 -15.84 -11.81 -23.56
C ASP A 465 -16.56 -11.71 -24.92
N LEU A 466 -15.97 -11.02 -25.91
CA LEU A 466 -16.58 -10.81 -27.22
C LEU A 466 -15.98 -11.80 -28.23
N GLU A 467 -16.85 -12.46 -29.00
CA GLU A 467 -16.47 -13.51 -29.97
C GLU A 467 -15.44 -13.04 -31.00
N ASP A 468 -15.61 -11.81 -31.50
CA ASP A 468 -14.68 -11.19 -32.46
C ASP A 468 -13.35 -10.73 -31.82
N GLY A 469 -13.29 -10.64 -30.48
CA GLY A 469 -12.17 -10.05 -29.74
C GLY A 469 -11.93 -8.56 -30.04
N PRO A 470 -10.72 -8.05 -29.73
CA PRO A 470 -10.37 -6.65 -29.90
C PRO A 470 -10.25 -6.29 -31.40
N PRO A 471 -10.52 -5.02 -31.76
CA PRO A 471 -10.35 -4.53 -33.13
C PRO A 471 -8.94 -4.78 -33.68
N ARG A 472 -8.85 -5.06 -34.99
CA ARG A 472 -7.59 -5.41 -35.65
C ARG A 472 -6.58 -4.26 -35.57
N GLU A 473 -7.06 -3.04 -35.65
CA GLU A 473 -6.28 -1.81 -35.62
C GLU A 473 -5.57 -1.63 -34.27
N LEU A 474 -6.24 -1.96 -33.15
CA LEU A 474 -5.63 -1.94 -31.83
C LEU A 474 -4.55 -3.01 -31.69
N LEU A 475 -4.80 -4.20 -32.24
CA LEU A 475 -3.81 -5.27 -32.26
C LEU A 475 -2.60 -4.90 -33.11
N ASP A 476 -2.81 -4.37 -34.32
CA ASP A 476 -1.74 -3.93 -35.23
C ASP A 476 -0.90 -2.81 -34.58
N MET A 477 -1.56 -1.88 -33.87
CA MET A 477 -0.88 -0.88 -33.05
C MET A 477 -0.05 -1.51 -31.92
N PHE A 478 -0.55 -2.54 -31.24
CA PHE A 478 0.19 -3.23 -30.18
C PHE A 478 1.40 -4.01 -30.71
N ILE A 479 1.26 -4.74 -31.81
CA ILE A 479 2.35 -5.52 -32.43
C ILE A 479 3.36 -4.66 -33.19
N GLY A 480 3.01 -3.40 -33.50
CA GLY A 480 3.89 -2.46 -34.18
C GLY A 480 3.80 -2.52 -35.71
N VAL A 481 2.69 -3.00 -36.26
CA VAL A 481 2.42 -2.94 -37.71
C VAL A 481 1.96 -1.54 -38.05
N ARG A 482 2.73 -0.82 -38.87
CA ARG A 482 2.34 0.50 -39.41
C ARG A 482 1.31 0.29 -40.52
N GLY A 483 0.17 0.97 -40.45
CA GLY A 483 -0.95 0.76 -41.38
C GLY A 483 -0.59 1.07 -42.85
N GLY A 484 -0.84 0.10 -43.73
CA GLY A 484 -0.81 0.28 -45.20
C GLY A 484 -0.16 -0.86 -45.99
N GLY A 485 -0.81 -2.02 -46.07
CA GLY A 485 -0.34 -3.12 -46.93
C GLY A 485 -1.32 -4.27 -47.03
N ALA A 486 -2.38 -4.10 -47.80
CA ALA A 486 -3.15 -5.20 -48.35
C ALA A 486 -2.28 -5.99 -49.35
N GLU A 487 -1.35 -6.80 -48.85
CA GLU A 487 -0.85 -7.97 -49.55
C GLU A 487 -0.80 -9.12 -48.56
N ALA A 488 -1.79 -9.99 -48.67
CA ALA A 488 -1.71 -11.34 -48.16
C ALA A 488 -0.46 -12.01 -48.73
N ALA A 489 0.62 -12.05 -47.94
CA ALA A 489 1.75 -12.91 -48.22
C ALA A 489 1.32 -14.35 -47.91
N THR A 490 0.90 -15.02 -48.99
CA THR A 490 0.78 -16.47 -49.14
C THR A 490 1.83 -17.23 -48.34
N VAL A 491 1.34 -18.15 -47.52
CA VAL A 491 2.11 -19.26 -46.93
C VAL A 491 2.93 -19.94 -48.03
N THR A 492 4.25 -19.78 -47.95
CA THR A 492 5.18 -20.69 -48.64
C THR A 492 6.23 -21.13 -47.63
N GLN A 493 6.45 -22.44 -47.60
CA GLN A 493 7.30 -23.20 -46.69
C GLN A 493 8.78 -22.75 -46.67
N PRO A 494 9.56 -23.19 -45.66
CA PRO A 494 10.87 -22.64 -45.35
C PRO A 494 11.94 -23.33 -46.20
N ASP A 495 12.71 -22.54 -46.96
CA ASP A 495 14.02 -22.96 -47.45
C ASP A 495 15.13 -22.23 -46.68
N ALA A 496 16.09 -23.04 -46.26
CA ALA A 496 17.24 -22.67 -45.47
C ALA A 496 18.20 -21.75 -46.24
N SER A 497 18.89 -20.90 -45.48
CA SER A 497 20.11 -20.15 -45.84
C SER A 497 19.88 -18.73 -46.39
N SER A 498 19.72 -17.75 -45.50
CA SER A 498 20.32 -16.43 -45.69
C SER A 498 20.43 -15.68 -44.37
N THR A 499 21.66 -15.27 -44.06
CA THR A 499 22.11 -14.43 -42.95
C THR A 499 21.17 -13.26 -42.67
N ILE A 500 20.65 -13.18 -41.44
CA ILE A 500 19.84 -12.08 -40.93
C ILE A 500 20.75 -10.85 -40.78
N GLN A 501 20.53 -9.85 -41.64
CA GLN A 501 20.94 -8.47 -41.39
C GLN A 501 20.04 -7.87 -40.30
N SER A 502 20.68 -7.31 -39.29
CA SER A 502 20.13 -6.45 -38.25
C SER A 502 19.37 -5.25 -38.87
N PRO A 503 18.28 -4.74 -38.24
CA PRO A 503 17.76 -3.45 -38.63
C PRO A 503 18.67 -2.37 -38.02
N ILE A 504 19.62 -1.91 -38.84
CA ILE A 504 20.35 -0.66 -38.67
C ILE A 504 19.43 0.49 -39.07
N SER A 505 19.51 1.56 -38.27
CA SER A 505 19.02 2.91 -38.52
C SER A 505 19.16 3.39 -39.97
N ALA A 506 18.12 4.02 -40.51
CA ALA A 506 18.24 4.99 -41.63
C ALA A 506 16.96 5.84 -41.66
N SER A 507 17.02 7.12 -41.26
CA SER A 507 17.38 8.25 -42.12
C SER A 507 16.47 8.40 -43.36
N SER A 508 15.33 9.06 -43.16
CA SER A 508 14.58 9.68 -44.26
C SER A 508 15.15 11.07 -44.53
N ARG A 509 15.80 11.23 -45.68
CA ARG A 509 16.22 12.52 -46.22
C ARG A 509 14.99 13.30 -46.68
N THR A 510 14.64 14.38 -45.99
CA THR A 510 13.80 15.45 -46.52
C THR A 510 14.67 16.62 -46.96
N SER A 511 14.30 17.19 -48.10
CA SER A 511 14.90 18.37 -48.73
C SER A 511 14.87 19.59 -47.79
N TYR A 512 16.04 20.20 -47.62
CA TYR A 512 16.33 21.30 -46.70
C TYR A 512 15.69 22.61 -47.16
N SER A 513 14.74 23.14 -46.38
CA SER A 513 14.38 24.57 -46.35
C SER A 513 15.03 25.19 -45.11
N PRO A 514 15.86 26.24 -45.21
CA PRO A 514 16.52 26.82 -44.05
C PRO A 514 15.56 27.76 -43.32
N GLY A 515 15.07 27.37 -42.14
CA GLY A 515 14.31 28.30 -41.28
C GLY A 515 13.39 27.72 -40.19
N ALA A 516 13.22 26.40 -40.06
CA ALA A 516 12.42 25.82 -38.98
C ALA A 516 13.27 24.83 -38.17
N GLU A 517 13.26 24.96 -36.84
CA GLU A 517 13.80 23.95 -35.94
C GLU A 517 13.09 22.60 -36.20
N PRO A 518 13.81 21.47 -36.26
CA PRO A 518 13.17 20.19 -36.49
C PRO A 518 12.44 19.76 -35.21
N GLN A 519 11.13 19.99 -35.16
CA GLN A 519 10.26 19.15 -34.34
C GLN A 519 10.41 17.72 -34.88
N THR A 520 11.21 16.90 -34.21
CA THR A 520 11.26 15.47 -34.47
C THR A 520 9.91 14.90 -34.08
N ASP A 521 9.05 14.72 -35.07
CA ASP A 521 7.74 14.09 -34.94
C ASP A 521 7.96 12.61 -34.59
N VAL A 522 8.11 12.32 -33.29
CA VAL A 522 8.34 10.96 -32.78
C VAL A 522 7.02 10.22 -32.86
N ASP A 523 6.89 9.38 -33.87
CA ASP A 523 5.79 8.44 -34.06
C ASP A 523 5.62 7.54 -32.82
N ILE A 524 4.39 7.13 -32.49
CA ILE A 524 4.08 6.23 -31.36
C ILE A 524 4.85 4.90 -31.45
N TYR A 525 5.21 4.47 -32.66
CA TYR A 525 6.03 3.28 -32.89
C TYR A 525 7.51 3.47 -32.53
N ASP A 526 7.99 4.72 -32.50
CA ASP A 526 9.38 5.09 -32.21
C ASP A 526 9.57 5.54 -30.75
N ASP A 527 8.52 5.43 -29.92
CA ASP A 527 8.58 5.74 -28.49
C ASP A 527 9.60 4.81 -27.77
N PRO A 528 10.62 5.37 -27.08
CA PRO A 528 11.63 4.57 -26.39
C PRO A 528 11.09 3.72 -25.24
N ALA A 529 9.94 4.10 -24.64
CA ALA A 529 9.29 3.34 -23.59
C ALA A 529 8.46 2.17 -24.12
N ARG A 530 8.11 2.17 -25.42
CA ARG A 530 7.23 1.17 -26.05
C ARG A 530 7.60 -0.29 -25.72
N PRO A 531 8.87 -0.75 -25.82
CA PRO A 531 9.19 -2.14 -25.50
C PRO A 531 8.85 -2.54 -24.07
N LEU A 532 9.02 -1.62 -23.12
CA LEU A 532 8.72 -1.86 -21.71
C LEU A 532 7.20 -1.86 -21.48
N VAL A 533 6.49 -0.90 -22.06
CA VAL A 533 5.01 -0.81 -21.97
C VAL A 533 4.36 -2.04 -22.62
N CYS A 534 4.81 -2.46 -23.81
CA CYS A 534 4.32 -3.68 -24.46
C CYS A 534 4.61 -4.93 -23.63
N ALA A 535 5.79 -5.04 -23.00
CA ALA A 535 6.10 -6.17 -22.12
C ALA A 535 5.19 -6.21 -20.88
N PHE A 536 4.86 -5.04 -20.32
CA PHE A 536 3.94 -4.93 -19.18
C PHE A 536 2.51 -5.31 -19.57
N ASN A 537 2.03 -4.84 -20.72
CA ASN A 537 0.68 -5.11 -21.22
C ASN A 537 0.50 -6.50 -21.86
N PHE A 538 1.59 -7.25 -22.07
CA PHE A 538 1.57 -8.52 -22.80
C PHE A 538 0.62 -9.57 -22.21
N PRO A 539 0.58 -9.80 -20.89
CA PRO A 539 -0.32 -10.80 -20.31
C PRO A 539 -1.79 -10.49 -20.54
N ALA A 540 -2.20 -9.22 -20.40
CA ALA A 540 -3.57 -8.79 -20.67
C ALA A 540 -3.96 -9.03 -22.13
N VAL A 541 -3.10 -8.65 -23.08
CA VAL A 541 -3.35 -8.85 -24.51
C VAL A 541 -3.35 -10.33 -24.88
N ALA A 542 -2.42 -11.13 -24.35
CA ALA A 542 -2.38 -12.57 -24.57
C ALA A 542 -3.62 -13.27 -24.01
N LEU A 543 -4.08 -12.89 -22.81
CA LEU A 543 -5.29 -13.42 -22.20
C LEU A 543 -6.53 -13.11 -23.05
N THR A 544 -6.62 -11.87 -23.54
CA THR A 544 -7.72 -11.39 -24.37
C THR A 544 -7.82 -12.12 -25.70
N LEU A 545 -6.69 -12.33 -26.38
CA LEU A 545 -6.64 -13.04 -27.66
C LEU A 545 -6.78 -14.57 -27.49
N GLY A 546 -6.36 -15.07 -26.33
CA GLY A 546 -6.37 -16.47 -25.99
C GLY A 546 -5.34 -17.31 -26.76
N ARG A 547 -5.31 -18.59 -26.41
CA ARG A 547 -4.36 -19.57 -26.94
C ARG A 547 -4.37 -19.71 -28.46
N SER A 548 -5.55 -19.65 -29.08
CA SER A 548 -5.73 -19.87 -30.53
C SER A 548 -5.04 -18.80 -31.37
N ARG A 549 -4.91 -17.58 -30.83
CA ARG A 549 -4.35 -16.41 -31.52
C ARG A 549 -2.93 -16.07 -31.07
N TRP A 550 -2.27 -16.93 -30.28
CA TRP A 550 -0.86 -16.80 -29.92
C TRP A 550 0.09 -16.54 -31.11
N PRO A 551 -0.09 -17.16 -32.31
CA PRO A 551 0.78 -16.89 -33.45
C PRO A 551 0.86 -15.41 -33.86
N GLU A 552 -0.17 -14.61 -33.60
CA GLU A 552 -0.20 -13.18 -33.90
C GLU A 552 0.71 -12.36 -32.95
N LEU A 553 0.87 -12.82 -31.70
CA LEU A 553 1.71 -12.15 -30.69
C LEU A 553 3.13 -12.71 -30.61
N ARG A 554 3.33 -13.96 -31.05
CA ARG A 554 4.54 -14.74 -30.86
C ARG A 554 5.82 -13.99 -31.22
N ASN A 555 5.85 -13.33 -32.38
CA ASN A 555 7.04 -12.63 -32.86
C ASN A 555 7.41 -11.45 -31.94
N LEU A 556 6.42 -10.64 -31.55
CA LEU A 556 6.67 -9.53 -30.63
C LEU A 556 7.20 -10.05 -29.28
N TYR A 557 6.60 -11.09 -28.71
CA TYR A 557 7.05 -11.66 -27.43
C TYR A 557 8.52 -12.10 -27.48
N LEU A 558 8.89 -12.87 -28.52
CA LEU A 558 10.25 -13.35 -28.70
C LEU A 558 11.24 -12.21 -28.96
N THR A 559 10.83 -11.16 -29.67
CA THR A 559 11.64 -9.96 -29.88
C THR A 559 11.89 -9.22 -28.56
N LEU A 560 10.85 -9.00 -27.76
CA LEU A 560 10.96 -8.35 -26.45
C LEU A 560 11.83 -9.16 -25.48
N SER A 561 11.76 -10.51 -25.53
CA SER A 561 12.59 -11.39 -24.69
C SER A 561 14.09 -11.23 -24.93
N ARG A 562 14.48 -10.74 -26.12
CA ARG A 562 15.86 -10.49 -26.53
C ARG A 562 16.24 -9.01 -26.44
N SER A 563 15.39 -8.18 -25.84
CA SER A 563 15.65 -6.75 -25.66
C SER A 563 16.96 -6.52 -24.91
N SER A 564 17.71 -5.48 -25.31
CA SER A 564 18.92 -5.05 -24.61
C SER A 564 18.61 -4.48 -23.22
N SER A 565 17.42 -3.93 -23.03
CA SER A 565 16.96 -3.38 -21.76
C SER A 565 16.62 -4.50 -20.76
N PHE A 566 17.35 -4.56 -19.64
CA PHE A 566 17.07 -5.54 -18.60
C PHE A 566 15.68 -5.36 -17.98
N LYS A 567 15.14 -4.12 -17.94
CA LYS A 567 13.78 -3.85 -17.44
C LYS A 567 12.72 -4.59 -18.26
N VAL A 568 12.88 -4.66 -19.58
CA VAL A 568 11.96 -5.41 -20.46
C VAL A 568 12.04 -6.90 -20.15
N ARG A 569 13.26 -7.44 -20.07
CA ARG A 569 13.48 -8.87 -19.73
C ARG A 569 12.95 -9.21 -18.34
N LEU A 570 13.11 -8.31 -17.36
CA LEU A 570 12.59 -8.43 -16.01
C LEU A 570 11.06 -8.54 -16.01
N THR A 571 10.37 -7.64 -16.71
CA THR A 571 8.91 -7.66 -16.85
C THR A 571 8.40 -8.94 -17.51
N LEU A 572 9.10 -9.45 -18.53
CA LEU A 572 8.76 -10.73 -19.15
C LEU A 572 9.02 -11.93 -18.25
N ALA A 573 10.13 -11.93 -17.49
CA ALA A 573 10.41 -12.97 -16.49
C ALA A 573 9.33 -13.00 -15.40
N ALA A 574 8.84 -11.84 -14.96
CA ALA A 574 7.75 -11.72 -13.99
C ALA A 574 6.44 -12.36 -14.45
N SER A 575 6.12 -12.23 -15.73
CA SER A 575 4.86 -12.72 -16.30
C SER A 575 4.98 -14.07 -17.00
N LEU A 576 6.18 -14.66 -17.07
CA LEU A 576 6.47 -15.86 -17.86
C LEU A 576 5.56 -17.04 -17.50
N GLY A 577 5.30 -17.25 -16.21
CA GLY A 577 4.40 -18.31 -15.74
C GLY A 577 2.95 -18.10 -16.14
N GLU A 578 2.46 -16.85 -16.09
CA GLU A 578 1.09 -16.52 -16.51
C GLU A 578 0.92 -16.63 -18.03
N ILE A 579 1.92 -16.20 -18.81
CA ILE A 579 1.91 -16.41 -20.27
C ILE A 579 1.87 -17.91 -20.59
N ALA A 580 2.64 -18.74 -19.88
CA ALA A 580 2.63 -20.19 -20.08
C ALA A 580 1.24 -20.81 -19.84
N LYS A 581 0.51 -20.36 -18.81
CA LYS A 581 -0.88 -20.78 -18.55
C LYS A 581 -1.81 -20.38 -19.70
N ILE A 582 -1.71 -19.14 -20.18
CA ILE A 582 -2.56 -18.59 -21.23
C ILE A 582 -2.36 -19.34 -22.56
N ILE A 583 -1.10 -19.53 -22.99
CA ILE A 583 -0.79 -20.12 -24.30
C ILE A 583 -0.77 -21.65 -24.29
N GLY A 584 -0.83 -22.25 -23.11
CA GLY A 584 -0.84 -23.68 -22.87
C GLY A 584 0.49 -24.40 -23.18
N PRO A 585 0.60 -25.67 -22.78
CA PRO A 585 1.87 -26.39 -22.70
C PRO A 585 2.57 -26.57 -24.05
N THR A 586 1.82 -26.72 -25.15
CA THR A 586 2.40 -26.91 -26.49
C THR A 586 3.18 -25.69 -26.96
N ASN A 587 2.59 -24.50 -26.84
CA ASN A 587 3.23 -23.25 -27.23
C ASN A 587 4.32 -22.87 -26.22
N ALA A 588 4.09 -23.13 -24.92
CA ALA A 588 5.09 -22.90 -23.88
C ALA A 588 6.38 -23.71 -24.11
N ARG A 589 6.26 -24.97 -24.52
CA ARG A 589 7.40 -25.81 -24.91
C ARG A 589 8.22 -25.19 -26.05
N GLU A 590 7.54 -24.69 -27.07
CA GLU A 590 8.20 -24.20 -28.29
C GLU A 590 8.80 -22.80 -28.11
N ASP A 591 8.11 -21.91 -27.40
CA ASP A 591 8.43 -20.49 -27.39
C ASP A 591 8.95 -19.98 -26.04
N LEU A 592 8.61 -20.62 -24.92
CA LEU A 592 8.94 -20.10 -23.58
C LEU A 592 10.13 -20.81 -22.92
N MET A 593 10.46 -22.05 -23.32
CA MET A 593 11.60 -22.78 -22.72
C MET A 593 12.94 -22.07 -22.96
N ASP A 594 13.14 -21.48 -24.14
CA ASP A 594 14.34 -20.66 -24.41
C ASP A 594 14.37 -19.38 -23.56
N VAL A 595 13.21 -18.74 -23.39
CA VAL A 595 13.04 -17.52 -22.59
C VAL A 595 13.28 -17.80 -21.11
N TRP A 596 12.76 -18.91 -20.60
CA TRP A 596 13.05 -19.43 -19.28
C TRP A 596 14.54 -19.63 -19.05
N ARG A 597 15.22 -20.38 -19.94
CA ARG A 597 16.67 -20.61 -19.88
C ARG A 597 17.47 -19.32 -19.86
N ALA A 598 17.10 -18.37 -20.72
CA ALA A 598 17.73 -17.05 -20.78
C ALA A 598 17.52 -16.25 -19.49
N SER A 599 16.33 -16.35 -18.87
CA SER A 599 15.97 -15.59 -17.67
C SER A 599 16.69 -16.11 -16.41
N ILE A 600 16.72 -17.42 -16.19
CA ILE A 600 17.43 -18.03 -15.04
C ILE A 600 18.95 -17.92 -15.17
N SER A 601 19.46 -17.74 -16.39
CA SER A 601 20.88 -17.55 -16.69
C SER A 601 21.25 -16.09 -16.99
N ALA A 602 20.36 -15.13 -16.75
CA ALA A 602 20.61 -13.73 -17.05
C ALA A 602 21.74 -13.15 -16.20
N ASP A 603 22.49 -12.19 -16.74
CA ASP A 603 23.54 -11.48 -16.00
C ASP A 603 22.93 -10.64 -14.86
N ASP A 604 21.74 -10.10 -15.07
CA ASP A 604 21.02 -9.26 -14.12
C ASP A 604 20.39 -10.10 -13.00
N THR A 605 20.77 -9.79 -11.75
CA THR A 605 20.25 -10.48 -10.56
C THR A 605 18.74 -10.35 -10.41
N GLU A 606 18.17 -9.19 -10.72
CA GLU A 606 16.71 -8.97 -10.64
C GLU A 606 15.94 -9.87 -11.62
N VAL A 607 16.44 -10.05 -12.84
CA VAL A 607 15.81 -10.92 -13.85
C VAL A 607 15.81 -12.37 -13.38
N ARG A 608 16.96 -12.85 -12.86
CA ARG A 608 17.06 -14.20 -12.29
C ARG A 608 16.14 -14.40 -11.10
N LEU A 609 16.13 -13.44 -10.17
CA LEU A 609 15.26 -13.48 -8.99
C LEU A 609 13.80 -13.60 -9.40
N LYS A 610 13.37 -12.77 -10.37
CA LYS A 610 12.00 -12.77 -10.82
C LYS A 610 11.61 -14.05 -11.58
N ALA A 611 12.55 -14.65 -12.30
CA ALA A 611 12.38 -15.98 -12.88
C ALA A 611 12.25 -17.08 -11.81
N THR A 612 13.02 -17.01 -10.72
CA THR A 612 12.89 -17.97 -9.61
C THR A 612 11.59 -17.81 -8.83
N GLU A 613 11.09 -16.58 -8.65
CA GLU A 613 9.78 -16.30 -8.05
C GLU A 613 8.64 -16.90 -8.89
N CYS A 614 8.74 -16.83 -10.22
CA CYS A 614 7.69 -17.37 -11.11
C CYS A 614 7.83 -18.88 -11.39
N ALA A 615 8.89 -19.54 -10.89
CA ALA A 615 9.21 -20.93 -11.20
C ALA A 615 8.06 -21.89 -10.89
N ALA A 616 7.40 -21.75 -9.73
CA ALA A 616 6.30 -22.60 -9.31
C ALA A 616 5.12 -22.57 -10.30
N VAL A 617 4.81 -21.37 -10.79
CA VAL A 617 3.73 -21.11 -11.74
C VAL A 617 4.11 -21.61 -13.13
N PHE A 618 5.31 -21.26 -13.59
CA PHE A 618 5.81 -21.62 -14.91
C PHE A 618 5.93 -23.13 -15.09
N VAL A 619 6.63 -23.82 -14.18
CA VAL A 619 6.83 -25.27 -14.26
C VAL A 619 5.47 -25.98 -14.33
N ARG A 620 4.51 -25.62 -13.46
CA ARG A 620 3.19 -26.26 -13.47
C ARG A 620 2.38 -26.05 -14.75
N ALA A 621 2.61 -24.97 -15.48
CA ALA A 621 1.93 -24.71 -16.75
C ALA A 621 2.48 -25.57 -17.92
N LEU A 622 3.63 -26.22 -17.74
CA LEU A 622 4.29 -27.06 -18.74
C LEU A 622 3.74 -28.49 -18.75
N ALA A 623 4.00 -29.20 -19.85
CA ALA A 623 3.77 -30.65 -19.90
C ALA A 623 4.85 -31.40 -19.08
N PRO A 624 4.59 -32.66 -18.66
CA PRO A 624 5.50 -33.41 -17.78
C PRO A 624 6.98 -33.48 -18.22
N PRO A 625 7.34 -33.68 -19.50
CA PRO A 625 8.75 -33.73 -19.86
C PRO A 625 9.44 -32.36 -19.70
N GLU A 626 8.75 -31.27 -20.04
CA GLU A 626 9.27 -29.92 -19.86
C GLU A 626 9.28 -29.48 -18.39
N GLN A 627 8.37 -29.98 -17.55
CA GLN A 627 8.42 -29.80 -16.10
C GLN A 627 9.75 -30.29 -15.52
N VAL A 628 10.11 -31.54 -15.84
CA VAL A 628 11.37 -32.14 -15.39
C VAL A 628 12.57 -31.39 -15.96
N ALA A 629 12.52 -30.98 -17.24
CA ALA A 629 13.58 -30.21 -17.87
C ALA A 629 13.81 -28.85 -17.17
N ALA A 630 12.73 -28.09 -16.92
CA ALA A 630 12.82 -26.79 -16.25
C ALA A 630 13.37 -26.91 -14.81
N LEU A 631 12.96 -27.94 -14.06
CA LEU A 631 13.51 -28.23 -12.74
C LEU A 631 14.99 -28.62 -12.80
N GLY A 632 15.38 -29.40 -13.80
CA GLY A 632 16.78 -29.74 -14.05
C GLY A 632 17.64 -28.51 -14.35
N GLU A 633 17.10 -27.53 -15.07
CA GLU A 633 17.79 -26.26 -15.34
C GLU A 633 17.95 -25.40 -14.08
N ILE A 634 16.99 -25.41 -13.15
CA ILE A 634 17.13 -24.80 -11.82
C ILE A 634 18.27 -25.46 -11.05
N GLU A 635 18.30 -26.80 -11.00
CA GLU A 635 19.37 -27.55 -10.33
C GLU A 635 20.75 -27.23 -10.91
N VAL A 636 20.87 -27.19 -12.23
CA VAL A 636 22.10 -26.79 -12.90
C VAL A 636 22.43 -25.34 -12.58
N GLY A 637 21.45 -24.44 -12.54
CA GLY A 637 21.62 -23.03 -12.17
C GLY A 637 22.19 -22.83 -10.77
N VAL A 638 21.67 -23.58 -9.79
CA VAL A 638 22.15 -23.59 -8.40
C VAL A 638 23.57 -24.18 -8.33
N THR A 639 23.80 -25.31 -9.00
CA THR A 639 25.08 -26.05 -8.90
C THR A 639 26.23 -25.36 -9.66
N SER A 640 25.96 -24.83 -10.86
CA SER A 640 26.95 -24.12 -11.68
C SER A 640 27.29 -22.72 -11.16
N GLY A 641 26.52 -22.22 -10.18
CA GLY A 641 26.66 -20.87 -9.66
C GLY A 641 26.17 -19.80 -10.65
N LYS A 642 25.19 -20.08 -11.50
CA LYS A 642 24.45 -19.01 -12.20
C LYS A 642 23.43 -18.36 -11.26
N LEU A 643 22.79 -19.16 -10.40
CA LEU A 643 21.94 -18.69 -9.29
C LEU A 643 22.79 -18.46 -8.03
N ARG A 644 23.79 -17.55 -8.14
CA ARG A 644 24.75 -17.24 -7.06
C ARG A 644 24.18 -16.37 -5.95
N GLY A 645 23.20 -15.53 -6.24
CA GLY A 645 22.61 -14.68 -5.22
C GLY A 645 21.77 -15.53 -4.26
N TRP A 646 21.81 -15.14 -2.99
CA TRP A 646 21.17 -15.92 -1.93
C TRP A 646 19.64 -15.81 -1.97
N ARG A 647 19.11 -14.70 -2.48
CA ARG A 647 17.67 -14.48 -2.63
C ARG A 647 17.09 -15.43 -3.68
N GLU A 648 17.75 -15.57 -4.82
CA GLU A 648 17.32 -16.50 -5.87
C GLU A 648 17.27 -17.95 -5.35
N ARG A 649 18.27 -18.36 -4.56
CA ARG A 649 18.29 -19.70 -3.97
C ARG A 649 17.23 -19.88 -2.88
N GLU A 650 16.98 -18.86 -2.07
CA GLU A 650 15.91 -18.88 -1.07
C GLU A 650 14.54 -19.06 -1.73
N GLU A 651 14.26 -18.33 -2.82
CA GLU A 651 13.01 -18.48 -3.58
C GLU A 651 12.87 -19.86 -4.20
N VAL A 652 13.95 -20.44 -4.72
CA VAL A 652 13.95 -21.85 -5.15
C VAL A 652 13.56 -22.77 -3.99
N MET A 653 14.13 -22.59 -2.79
CA MET A 653 13.79 -23.43 -1.63
C MET A 653 12.32 -23.31 -1.23
N LYS A 654 11.78 -22.09 -1.19
CA LYS A 654 10.35 -21.83 -0.89
C LYS A 654 9.42 -22.54 -1.88
N SER A 655 9.83 -22.65 -3.14
CA SER A 655 9.02 -23.28 -4.20
C SER A 655 9.06 -24.82 -4.22
N LEU A 656 10.03 -25.47 -3.55
CA LEU A 656 10.29 -26.91 -3.71
C LEU A 656 9.11 -27.81 -3.33
N ALA A 657 8.39 -27.49 -2.25
CA ALA A 657 7.24 -28.28 -1.81
C ALA A 657 6.13 -28.33 -2.88
N SER A 658 6.10 -27.32 -3.75
CA SER A 658 5.15 -27.18 -4.84
C SER A 658 5.48 -28.09 -6.05
N PHE A 659 6.59 -28.83 -6.03
CA PHE A 659 6.96 -29.74 -7.13
C PHE A 659 6.86 -31.22 -6.74
N LEU A 660 6.49 -31.53 -5.50
CA LEU A 660 6.52 -32.89 -4.96
C LEU A 660 5.53 -33.86 -5.63
N ASP A 661 4.49 -33.34 -6.27
CA ASP A 661 3.50 -34.08 -7.05
C ASP A 661 3.92 -34.34 -8.51
N ILE A 662 5.03 -33.74 -8.96
CA ILE A 662 5.56 -33.93 -10.32
C ILE A 662 6.39 -35.21 -10.39
N SER A 663 5.93 -36.18 -11.19
CA SER A 663 6.61 -37.46 -11.37
C SER A 663 7.92 -37.32 -12.16
N GLY A 664 8.95 -38.06 -11.76
CA GLY A 664 10.22 -38.15 -12.49
C GLY A 664 11.26 -37.07 -12.15
N CYS A 665 10.96 -36.20 -11.18
CA CYS A 665 11.89 -35.17 -10.70
C CYS A 665 12.36 -35.40 -9.24
N GLU A 666 12.02 -36.54 -8.63
CA GLU A 666 12.23 -36.79 -7.20
C GLU A 666 13.71 -36.73 -6.80
N ASP A 667 14.60 -37.23 -7.67
CA ASP A 667 16.04 -37.14 -7.45
C ASP A 667 16.59 -35.71 -7.58
N ILE A 668 16.01 -34.88 -8.46
CA ILE A 668 16.34 -33.45 -8.61
C ILE A 668 15.91 -32.71 -7.35
N LEU A 669 14.67 -32.90 -6.91
CA LEU A 669 14.13 -32.27 -5.71
C LEU A 669 14.91 -32.67 -4.45
N ARG A 670 15.31 -33.94 -4.33
CA ARG A 670 16.16 -34.39 -3.21
C ARG A 670 17.49 -33.65 -3.19
N ARG A 671 18.17 -33.53 -4.34
CA ARG A 671 19.47 -32.85 -4.41
C ARG A 671 19.34 -31.36 -4.12
N LEU A 672 18.32 -30.69 -4.66
CA LEU A 672 18.02 -29.29 -4.36
C LEU A 672 17.76 -29.06 -2.86
N LEU A 673 16.93 -29.90 -2.23
CA LEU A 673 16.66 -29.82 -0.80
C LEU A 673 17.95 -29.99 0.01
N MET A 674 18.77 -31.01 -0.28
CA MET A 674 20.03 -31.24 0.44
C MET A 674 21.03 -30.10 0.23
N GLN A 675 21.08 -29.48 -0.96
CA GLN A 675 21.87 -28.28 -1.21
C GLN A 675 21.38 -27.10 -0.36
N GLY A 676 20.07 -26.90 -0.24
CA GLY A 676 19.47 -25.86 0.62
C GLY A 676 19.76 -26.07 2.09
N LEU A 677 19.66 -27.30 2.59
CA LEU A 677 19.98 -27.66 3.98
C LEU A 677 21.47 -27.45 4.32
N GLY A 678 22.36 -27.64 3.33
CA GLY A 678 23.79 -27.39 3.45
C GLY A 678 24.24 -25.96 3.13
N ASP A 679 23.33 -25.02 2.86
CA ASP A 679 23.72 -23.69 2.37
C ASP A 679 24.47 -22.87 3.44
N ARG A 680 25.37 -21.99 3.01
CA ARG A 680 26.12 -21.11 3.89
C ARG A 680 25.25 -20.02 4.53
N VAL A 681 24.15 -19.63 3.89
CA VAL A 681 23.23 -18.56 4.31
C VAL A 681 22.10 -19.12 5.15
N SER A 682 21.79 -18.48 6.30
CA SER A 682 20.77 -18.98 7.24
C SER A 682 19.37 -19.02 6.64
N ALA A 683 18.95 -17.95 5.96
CA ALA A 683 17.60 -17.84 5.36
C ALA A 683 17.30 -19.01 4.38
N ILE A 684 18.29 -19.43 3.60
CA ILE A 684 18.14 -20.57 2.67
C ILE A 684 17.97 -21.88 3.44
N ARG A 685 18.79 -22.10 4.49
CA ARG A 685 18.66 -23.29 5.34
C ARG A 685 17.31 -23.32 6.05
N GLU A 686 16.82 -22.18 6.53
CA GLU A 686 15.51 -22.06 7.18
C GLU A 686 14.36 -22.39 6.20
N ALA A 687 14.41 -21.85 4.98
CA ALA A 687 13.45 -22.19 3.93
C ALA A 687 13.48 -23.70 3.58
N ALA A 688 14.67 -24.29 3.46
CA ALA A 688 14.82 -25.73 3.21
C ALA A 688 14.31 -26.59 4.38
N VAL A 689 14.62 -26.22 5.64
CA VAL A 689 14.10 -26.89 6.84
C VAL A 689 12.57 -26.84 6.89
N SER A 690 11.98 -25.70 6.54
CA SER A 690 10.52 -25.53 6.48
C SER A 690 9.87 -26.42 5.42
N ALA A 691 10.56 -26.72 4.31
CA ALA A 691 10.08 -27.64 3.28
C ALA A 691 10.20 -29.13 3.67
N THR A 692 11.11 -29.49 4.57
CA THR A 692 11.41 -30.89 4.93
C THR A 692 10.18 -31.74 5.31
N PRO A 693 9.23 -31.28 6.15
CA PRO A 693 8.04 -32.07 6.48
C PRO A 693 7.19 -32.44 5.26
N ALA A 694 7.08 -31.55 4.26
CA ALA A 694 6.34 -31.83 3.03
C ALA A 694 7.01 -32.95 2.22
N PHE A 695 8.34 -32.96 2.15
CA PHE A 695 9.12 -34.02 1.50
C PHE A 695 8.94 -35.37 2.21
N VAL A 696 8.98 -35.38 3.54
CA VAL A 696 8.72 -36.58 4.35
C VAL A 696 7.34 -37.14 4.05
N LYS A 697 6.30 -36.28 4.10
CA LYS A 697 4.92 -36.66 3.79
C LYS A 697 4.77 -37.23 2.39
N ALA A 698 5.39 -36.61 1.39
CA ALA A 698 5.29 -37.04 0.00
C ALA A 698 5.98 -38.40 -0.25
N TRP A 699 7.12 -38.65 0.39
CA TRP A 699 7.96 -39.82 0.10
C TRP A 699 7.84 -40.97 1.09
N ARG A 700 7.07 -40.83 2.18
CA ARG A 700 6.93 -41.86 3.24
C ARG A 700 6.59 -43.27 2.73
N TYR A 701 5.88 -43.38 1.61
CA TYR A 701 5.51 -44.65 0.99
C TYR A 701 6.46 -45.12 -0.13
N ILE A 702 7.57 -44.41 -0.35
CA ILE A 702 8.58 -44.70 -1.36
C ILE A 702 9.93 -44.98 -0.66
N PRO A 703 10.23 -46.26 -0.33
CA PRO A 703 11.37 -46.61 0.53
C PRO A 703 12.71 -46.05 0.09
N ARG A 704 12.99 -46.03 -1.23
CA ARG A 704 14.25 -45.50 -1.75
C ARG A 704 14.44 -44.01 -1.43
N LEU A 705 13.38 -43.22 -1.57
CA LEU A 705 13.43 -41.77 -1.41
C LEU A 705 13.47 -41.38 0.07
N ILE A 706 12.61 -42.00 0.89
CA ILE A 706 12.55 -41.68 2.31
C ILE A 706 13.81 -42.12 3.07
N THR A 707 14.38 -43.29 2.73
CA THR A 707 15.65 -43.74 3.30
C THR A 707 16.79 -42.82 2.88
N GLY A 708 16.88 -42.47 1.59
CA GLY A 708 17.90 -41.53 1.11
C GLY A 708 17.78 -40.13 1.74
N LEU A 709 16.56 -39.64 1.96
CA LEU A 709 16.32 -38.38 2.66
C LEU A 709 16.79 -38.46 4.11
N ARG A 710 16.43 -39.54 4.83
CA ARG A 710 16.85 -39.75 6.22
C ARG A 710 18.37 -39.85 6.36
N GLU A 711 19.02 -40.62 5.49
CA GLU A 711 20.48 -40.73 5.48
C GLU A 711 21.16 -39.39 5.18
N GLY A 712 20.62 -38.62 4.23
CA GLY A 712 21.10 -37.28 3.90
C GLY A 712 21.00 -36.31 5.08
N ILE A 713 19.85 -36.28 5.77
CA ILE A 713 19.65 -35.43 6.97
C ILE A 713 20.60 -35.87 8.10
N ARG A 714 20.71 -37.17 8.39
CA ARG A 714 21.62 -37.70 9.43
C ARG A 714 23.09 -37.42 9.12
N ALA A 715 23.49 -37.37 7.86
CA ALA A 715 24.87 -37.03 7.48
C ALA A 715 25.27 -35.60 7.92
N LEU A 716 24.33 -34.65 7.93
CA LEU A 716 24.58 -33.26 8.36
C LEU A 716 25.05 -33.19 9.82
N ALA A 717 24.63 -34.12 10.68
CA ALA A 717 25.03 -34.19 12.08
C ALA A 717 26.52 -34.46 12.28
N HIS A 718 27.18 -35.07 11.29
CA HIS A 718 28.58 -35.47 11.33
C HIS A 718 29.50 -34.51 10.55
N SER A 719 28.95 -33.41 10.04
CA SER A 719 29.71 -32.42 9.28
C SER A 719 30.69 -31.66 10.18
N ASP A 720 31.85 -31.29 9.63
CA ASP A 720 32.80 -30.37 10.29
C ASP A 720 32.19 -28.96 10.47
N SER A 721 31.21 -28.61 9.63
CA SER A 721 30.47 -27.34 9.70
C SER A 721 29.43 -27.38 10.82
N TYR A 722 29.62 -26.58 11.86
CA TYR A 722 28.62 -26.44 12.93
C TYR A 722 27.25 -25.99 12.40
N ARG A 723 27.22 -25.27 11.27
CA ARG A 723 25.97 -24.83 10.61
C ARG A 723 25.18 -26.02 10.08
N GLU A 724 25.83 -27.02 9.51
CA GLU A 724 25.15 -28.23 9.04
C GLU A 724 24.69 -29.08 10.22
N ARG A 725 25.51 -29.19 11.27
CA ARG A 725 25.12 -29.89 12.52
C ARG A 725 23.91 -29.23 13.19
N THR A 726 23.88 -27.90 13.23
CA THR A 726 22.69 -27.17 13.70
C THR A 726 21.47 -27.40 12.80
N THR A 727 21.66 -27.49 11.48
CA THR A 727 20.56 -27.76 10.54
C THR A 727 19.97 -29.16 10.69
N PHE A 728 20.78 -30.18 10.96
CA PHE A 728 20.29 -31.50 11.34
C PHE A 728 19.28 -31.41 12.48
N VAL A 729 19.68 -30.76 13.59
CA VAL A 729 18.84 -30.64 14.79
C VAL A 729 17.54 -29.90 14.48
N THR A 730 17.57 -28.86 13.65
CA THR A 730 16.36 -28.14 13.25
C THR A 730 15.47 -28.92 12.28
N CYS A 731 16.03 -29.79 11.42
CA CYS A 731 15.23 -30.68 10.57
C CYS A 731 14.44 -31.67 11.43
N GLU A 732 15.11 -32.33 12.37
CA GLU A 732 14.47 -33.26 13.30
C GLU A 732 13.38 -32.55 14.12
N GLN A 733 13.67 -31.34 14.62
CA GLN A 733 12.69 -30.53 15.34
C GLN A 733 11.48 -30.14 14.47
N ALA A 734 11.70 -29.70 13.24
CA ALA A 734 10.63 -29.31 12.32
C ALA A 734 9.73 -30.49 11.94
N VAL A 735 10.30 -31.69 11.80
CA VAL A 735 9.53 -32.90 11.51
C VAL A 735 8.75 -33.37 12.74
N LEU A 736 9.32 -33.33 13.95
CA LEU A 736 8.62 -33.71 15.18
C LEU A 736 7.37 -32.85 15.45
N VAL A 737 7.48 -31.54 15.23
CA VAL A 737 6.35 -30.61 15.43
C VAL A 737 5.29 -30.75 14.33
N SER A 738 5.60 -31.45 13.23
CA SER A 738 4.67 -31.70 12.13
C SER A 738 3.82 -32.97 12.34
N THR A 739 2.90 -33.24 11.42
CA THR A 739 2.10 -34.48 11.41
C THR A 739 2.92 -35.73 11.05
N GLU A 740 4.19 -35.58 10.67
CA GLU A 740 5.07 -36.66 10.22
C GLU A 740 6.14 -37.02 11.26
N SER A 741 5.85 -36.90 12.55
CA SER A 741 6.77 -37.18 13.65
C SER A 741 7.37 -38.60 13.61
N ASP A 742 6.63 -39.59 13.08
CA ASP A 742 7.07 -40.98 12.87
C ASP A 742 8.33 -41.12 12.00
N PHE A 743 8.67 -40.10 11.21
CA PHE A 743 9.91 -40.10 10.43
C PHE A 743 11.16 -40.06 11.30
N VAL A 744 11.06 -39.40 12.46
CA VAL A 744 12.13 -39.31 13.47
C VAL A 744 12.18 -40.63 14.22
N LEU A 745 13.15 -41.47 13.82
CA LEU A 745 13.37 -42.75 14.47
C LEU A 745 14.29 -42.57 15.66
N PHE A 746 13.73 -42.74 16.86
CA PHE A 746 14.45 -42.73 18.15
C PHE A 746 15.30 -44.00 18.38
N ASP A 747 16.01 -44.45 17.35
CA ASP A 747 16.94 -45.58 17.39
C ASP A 747 18.23 -45.25 18.14
N GLU A 748 19.07 -46.26 18.40
CA GLU A 748 20.36 -46.05 19.10
C GLU A 748 21.23 -44.99 18.39
N GLY A 749 21.25 -45.01 17.05
CA GLY A 749 22.02 -44.06 16.26
C GLY A 749 21.58 -42.60 16.48
N PHE A 750 20.28 -42.33 16.57
CA PHE A 750 19.74 -41.01 16.90
C PHE A 750 20.24 -40.51 18.25
N TRP A 751 20.18 -41.35 19.28
CA TRP A 751 20.62 -40.99 20.63
C TRP A 751 22.14 -40.84 20.73
N GLU A 752 22.91 -41.64 20.00
CA GLU A 752 24.36 -41.47 19.87
C GLU A 752 24.71 -40.12 19.25
N ILE A 753 24.01 -39.73 18.17
CA ILE A 753 24.17 -38.42 17.53
C ILE A 753 23.86 -37.30 18.51
N LEU A 754 22.71 -37.32 19.19
CA LEU A 754 22.36 -36.27 20.16
C LEU A 754 23.33 -36.23 21.35
N SER A 755 23.82 -37.38 21.81
CA SER A 755 24.83 -37.46 22.86
C SER A 755 26.15 -36.81 22.42
N HIS A 756 26.56 -37.02 21.16
CA HIS A 756 27.73 -36.36 20.59
C HIS A 756 27.53 -34.84 20.48
N LEU A 757 26.41 -34.40 19.88
CA LEU A 757 26.09 -32.98 19.70
C LEU A 757 25.84 -32.24 21.02
N SER A 758 25.41 -32.94 22.08
CA SER A 758 25.29 -32.36 23.43
C SER A 758 26.64 -31.91 24.01
N ARG A 759 27.76 -32.40 23.45
CA ARG A 759 29.13 -32.05 23.84
C ARG A 759 29.84 -31.23 22.77
N ASP A 760 29.12 -30.72 21.77
CA ASP A 760 29.69 -29.96 20.68
C ASP A 760 30.47 -28.75 21.20
N PRO A 761 31.66 -28.44 20.68
CA PRO A 761 32.40 -27.25 21.11
C PRO A 761 31.62 -25.95 20.90
N ILE A 762 30.70 -25.90 19.93
CA ILE A 762 29.93 -24.70 19.60
C ILE A 762 28.64 -24.65 20.42
N VAL A 763 28.47 -23.55 21.18
CA VAL A 763 27.32 -23.34 22.06
C VAL A 763 25.97 -23.37 21.33
N ASP A 764 25.90 -22.83 20.12
CA ASP A 764 24.67 -22.80 19.32
C ASP A 764 24.15 -24.20 18.98
N VAL A 765 25.06 -25.16 18.75
CA VAL A 765 24.70 -26.57 18.52
C VAL A 765 24.06 -27.14 19.78
N ARG A 766 24.69 -26.90 20.95
CA ARG A 766 24.19 -27.38 22.24
C ARG A 766 22.84 -26.75 22.61
N ILE A 767 22.63 -25.46 22.32
CA ILE A 767 21.34 -24.78 22.49
C ILE A 767 20.26 -25.45 21.65
N ARG A 768 20.54 -25.75 20.38
CA ARG A 768 19.55 -26.41 19.50
C ARG A 768 19.25 -27.83 19.97
N VAL A 769 20.25 -28.59 20.40
CA VAL A 769 20.03 -29.92 21.00
C VAL A 769 19.14 -29.82 22.23
N ALA A 770 19.39 -28.85 23.12
CA ALA A 770 18.54 -28.63 24.29
C ALA A 770 17.09 -28.30 23.92
N ARG A 771 16.87 -27.47 22.88
CA ARG A 771 15.53 -27.17 22.35
C ARG A 771 14.84 -28.39 21.74
N LEU A 772 15.57 -29.19 20.96
CA LEU A 772 15.04 -30.44 20.40
C LEU A 772 14.62 -31.41 21.52
N LEU A 773 15.43 -31.54 22.58
CA LEU A 773 15.08 -32.35 23.74
C LEU A 773 13.81 -31.85 24.45
N VAL A 774 13.62 -30.52 24.55
CA VAL A 774 12.35 -29.95 25.06
C VAL A 774 11.16 -30.37 24.18
N THR A 775 11.29 -30.30 22.86
CA THR A 775 10.25 -30.77 21.92
C THR A 775 9.96 -32.26 22.11
N ILE A 776 11.00 -33.12 22.11
CA ILE A 776 10.86 -34.57 22.32
C ILE A 776 10.15 -34.88 23.65
N SER A 777 10.58 -34.24 24.73
CA SER A 777 9.97 -34.44 26.06
C SER A 777 8.53 -33.95 26.15
N THR A 778 8.14 -32.97 25.31
CA THR A 778 6.76 -32.50 25.25
C THR A 778 5.88 -33.48 24.49
N ASP A 779 6.33 -33.94 23.32
CA ASP A 779 5.54 -34.79 22.43
C ASP A 779 5.47 -36.24 22.93
N HIS A 780 6.53 -36.72 23.59
CA HIS A 780 6.67 -38.10 24.08
C HIS A 780 6.64 -38.20 25.61
N VAL A 781 5.86 -37.36 26.29
CA VAL A 781 5.78 -37.34 27.76
C VAL A 781 5.40 -38.69 28.38
N ASN A 782 4.60 -39.48 27.67
CA ASN A 782 4.11 -40.79 28.12
C ASN A 782 5.00 -41.97 27.68
N ASP A 783 6.06 -41.73 26.89
CA ASP A 783 6.98 -42.77 26.42
C ASP A 783 8.18 -42.85 27.38
N ALA A 784 8.09 -43.76 28.35
CA ALA A 784 9.10 -43.93 29.40
C ALA A 784 10.54 -44.15 28.88
N PRO A 785 10.82 -45.02 27.89
CA PRO A 785 12.19 -45.20 27.39
C PRO A 785 12.72 -43.95 26.67
N ILE A 786 11.91 -43.26 25.85
CA ILE A 786 12.33 -42.01 25.20
C ILE A 786 12.60 -40.92 26.25
N MET A 787 11.68 -40.76 27.22
CA MET A 787 11.81 -39.76 28.28
C MET A 787 13.06 -39.99 29.14
N THR A 788 13.37 -41.25 29.48
CA THR A 788 14.56 -41.59 30.28
C THR A 788 15.85 -41.16 29.57
N ARG A 789 15.94 -41.39 28.25
CA ARG A 789 17.10 -40.97 27.44
C ARG A 789 17.18 -39.45 27.32
N ALA A 790 16.05 -38.78 27.12
CA ALA A 790 15.97 -37.32 27.07
C ALA A 790 16.44 -36.68 28.39
N LEU A 791 15.97 -37.19 29.54
CA LEU A 791 16.38 -36.75 30.86
C LEU A 791 17.88 -36.98 31.11
N THR A 792 18.41 -38.13 30.71
CA THR A 792 19.85 -38.44 30.83
C THR A 792 20.73 -37.42 30.09
N LEU A 793 20.29 -36.96 28.91
CA LEU A 793 20.99 -35.91 28.17
C LEU A 793 20.77 -34.52 28.79
N ALA A 794 19.55 -34.24 29.30
CA ALA A 794 19.24 -32.98 29.96
C ALA A 794 20.09 -32.77 31.24
N GLU A 795 20.24 -33.80 32.09
CA GLU A 795 21.09 -33.75 33.29
C GLU A 795 22.54 -33.33 32.98
N ARG A 796 23.06 -33.77 31.83
CA ARG A 796 24.38 -33.36 31.36
C ARG A 796 24.40 -31.90 30.94
N LEU A 797 23.40 -31.46 30.19
CA LEU A 797 23.28 -30.07 29.71
C LEU A 797 22.99 -29.06 30.85
N GLU A 798 22.48 -29.51 32.00
CA GLU A 798 22.35 -28.65 33.19
C GLU A 798 23.70 -28.21 33.78
N GLN A 799 24.76 -28.94 33.45
CA GLN A 799 26.13 -28.62 33.86
C GLN A 799 26.87 -27.80 32.80
N ASP A 800 26.19 -27.36 31.73
CA ASP A 800 26.80 -26.59 30.65
C ASP A 800 27.29 -25.21 31.12
N SER A 801 28.35 -24.71 30.49
CA SER A 801 28.87 -23.37 30.75
C SER A 801 27.90 -22.26 30.35
N SER A 802 27.04 -22.50 29.36
CA SER A 802 26.06 -21.53 28.88
C SER A 802 24.81 -21.49 29.76
N GLN A 803 24.35 -20.29 30.11
CA GLN A 803 23.09 -20.11 30.84
C GLN A 803 21.87 -20.55 30.01
N ASP A 804 21.87 -20.29 28.70
CA ASP A 804 20.74 -20.63 27.83
C ASP A 804 20.55 -22.14 27.71
N VAL A 805 21.66 -22.88 27.55
CA VAL A 805 21.63 -24.36 27.50
C VAL A 805 21.08 -24.92 28.81
N ARG A 806 21.55 -24.42 29.96
CA ARG A 806 21.06 -24.82 31.28
C ARG A 806 19.59 -24.49 31.50
N ALA A 807 19.11 -23.35 30.99
CA ALA A 807 17.71 -22.95 31.11
C ALA A 807 16.76 -23.93 30.40
N PHE A 808 17.08 -24.32 29.17
CA PHE A 808 16.31 -25.33 28.43
C PHE A 808 16.39 -26.71 29.12
N ALA A 809 17.57 -27.13 29.57
CA ALA A 809 17.76 -28.42 30.26
C ALA A 809 16.92 -28.53 31.55
N ARG A 810 16.88 -27.48 32.37
CA ARG A 810 16.05 -27.43 33.59
C ARG A 810 14.55 -27.52 33.30
N SER A 811 14.10 -26.93 32.19
CA SER A 811 12.68 -26.98 31.77
C SER A 811 12.22 -28.40 31.49
N ILE A 812 13.11 -29.29 31.05
CA ILE A 812 12.80 -30.71 30.80
C ILE A 812 12.56 -31.43 32.13
N ARG A 813 13.42 -31.20 33.13
CA ARG A 813 13.32 -31.85 34.45
C ARG A 813 12.12 -31.39 35.25
N SER A 814 11.86 -30.08 35.32
CA SER A 814 10.68 -29.56 36.03
C SER A 814 9.37 -30.11 35.47
N ARG A 815 9.34 -30.42 34.17
CA ARG A 815 8.20 -31.03 33.49
C ARG A 815 8.02 -32.51 33.88
N SER A 816 9.11 -33.28 33.97
CA SER A 816 9.07 -34.65 34.51
C SER A 816 8.58 -34.71 35.96
N GLU A 817 8.97 -33.73 36.79
CA GLU A 817 8.55 -33.65 38.20
C GLU A 817 7.06 -33.27 38.35
N SER A 818 6.49 -32.55 37.37
CA SER A 818 5.05 -32.20 37.33
C SER A 818 4.11 -33.35 36.92
N VAL A 819 4.65 -34.49 36.46
CA VAL A 819 3.92 -35.68 35.96
C VAL A 819 3.76 -36.76 37.04
N ALA A 820 4.03 -36.47 38.32
CA ALA A 820 3.51 -37.28 39.43
C ALA A 820 1.96 -37.31 39.36
N PRO A 821 1.29 -38.43 39.71
CA PRO A 821 -0.13 -38.63 39.38
C PRO A 821 -0.99 -37.56 40.04
N ARG A 822 -1.47 -36.61 39.24
CA ARG A 822 -2.45 -35.62 39.68
C ARG A 822 -3.80 -36.29 39.90
N SER A 823 -4.44 -35.94 41.00
CA SER A 823 -5.75 -36.45 41.38
C SER A 823 -6.82 -35.99 40.39
N PRO A 824 -7.91 -36.76 40.15
CA PRO A 824 -8.90 -36.48 39.10
C PRO A 824 -9.56 -35.09 39.15
N TRP A 825 -9.48 -34.38 40.28
CA TRP A 825 -10.06 -33.04 40.46
C TRP A 825 -9.22 -31.88 39.90
N GLU A 826 -7.93 -32.10 39.59
CA GLU A 826 -7.04 -31.04 39.07
C GLU A 826 -7.07 -30.89 37.54
N MET A 827 -7.68 -31.85 36.82
CA MET A 827 -7.81 -31.81 35.35
C MET A 827 -8.88 -30.84 34.86
N GLU A 828 -9.86 -30.47 35.69
CA GLU A 828 -10.92 -29.51 35.31
C GLU A 828 -10.51 -28.04 35.46
N ALA A 829 -9.55 -27.73 36.35
CA ALA A 829 -9.07 -26.36 36.56
C ALA A 829 -8.00 -25.90 35.55
N SER A 830 -7.43 -26.83 34.76
CA SER A 830 -6.31 -26.53 33.84
C SER A 830 -6.75 -26.09 32.44
N LYS A 831 -8.06 -26.13 32.13
CA LYS A 831 -8.61 -25.66 30.85
C LYS A 831 -8.94 -24.16 30.82
N SER A 832 -8.79 -23.45 31.92
CA SER A 832 -9.17 -22.02 32.05
C SER A 832 -8.00 -21.05 32.29
N ALA A 833 -6.75 -21.49 32.17
CA ALA A 833 -5.58 -20.65 32.47
C ALA A 833 -4.48 -20.74 31.40
N THR A 834 -4.80 -20.30 30.17
CA THR A 834 -3.79 -19.90 29.17
C THR A 834 -4.20 -18.59 28.50
N THR A 835 -4.31 -17.53 29.31
CA THR A 835 -4.18 -16.15 28.85
C THR A 835 -3.46 -15.38 29.95
N PHE A 836 -2.58 -14.46 29.55
CA PHE A 836 -1.81 -13.50 30.36
C PHE A 836 -0.40 -13.88 30.80
N SER A 837 0.57 -13.40 29.99
CA SER A 837 1.88 -12.99 30.47
C SER A 837 1.81 -11.54 30.99
N ARG A 838 2.00 -11.33 32.30
CA ARG A 838 2.55 -10.09 32.86
C ARG A 838 3.42 -10.42 34.08
N PRO A 839 4.51 -9.68 34.35
CA PRO A 839 5.34 -9.89 35.54
C PRO A 839 4.67 -9.34 36.82
N PRO A 840 4.98 -9.88 38.01
CA PRO A 840 4.48 -9.35 39.27
C PRO A 840 5.18 -8.03 39.68
N PRO A 841 4.51 -7.18 40.49
CA PRO A 841 5.03 -5.88 40.90
C PRO A 841 6.09 -6.02 42.01
N LEU A 842 7.01 -5.05 42.06
CA LEU A 842 7.95 -4.88 43.17
C LEU A 842 7.19 -4.51 44.46
N ALA A 843 7.49 -5.21 45.55
CA ALA A 843 7.03 -4.90 46.90
C ALA A 843 8.14 -4.18 47.71
N PRO A 844 7.80 -3.45 48.77
CA PRO A 844 8.51 -2.24 49.20
C PRO A 844 9.60 -2.51 50.24
N SER A 845 10.75 -1.85 50.06
CA SER A 845 11.62 -1.31 51.11
C SER A 845 12.74 -0.50 50.48
#